data_AF-A0A916XL13-F1
#
_entry.id   AF-A0A916XL13-F1
#
_cell.length_a   1.000
_cell.length_b   1.000
_cell.length_c   1.000
_cell.angle_alpha   90.00
_cell.angle_beta   90.00
_cell.angle_gamma   90.00
#
_symmetry.space_group_name_H-M   'P 1'
#
loop_
_entity.id
_entity.type
_entity.pdbx_description
1 polymer ?
#
loop_
_entity_poly.entity_id
_entity_poly.type
_entity_poly.pdbx_seq_one_letter_code
_entity_poly.pdbx_strand_id
1 'polypeptide(L)'
;MFHIKSLELVHWDYWQRIKNIPLDAKIITIAGQNGSGKTTLLDALRTLFGLECSMGRSYKHYARHSGQQTAWIRAVVDNSAVGPQISNRPFRLSGLYEDEVTLFCQIQKNGGDWKRHYLMRSGVVEIEDVQEANDWLGVETYRKRLSHAGLSSAMGKVLALEQGETDKLCEYAPRQLLDLVFQVFGDKEVLDAYDDAKRHQRDTETELQRFETELEGAKTNLEGLRLRVANYHQWESLNKEKRDLQEEILPTLQYHESLEKAAAISHAIRGTKRSLQTQDAALSEKRNELAQKAQQLSNAQQHEASLETEESQLRERLQQINSKLKPQESLLEQKARLQKLAAEADADVANVAEDLEKKEEELSRLKQERDTLSTRISADQATISALQGKAALPDPENVRTMRRALSDAGIAHTMLPEIVEVTEAKWQGAVEGVLRGFTSVILLDKASDASAAYRVGEKQRYGHFIVPDRVSAPVVKDQSLLSVVSFSAPAPGWLIEQLQRIQMVESIDAGIKLKAQEWITPDAYHGERRGGRSLFVEAARYRFGNAGRSQRLEALQRAMPRLQSQEDQLTMKISRLAGEISTLKTRLAGVDAAKELNARHPEFEEATRNAQPLKQQRIEVGSRLGEIAPLLKSATEQRSISHVKWEQAKASIADAEAALRGSEKRHAEERKSHFETLQNMRQTWHTLPTNWKRSKHRQELVDEHENAHQIELRIRSLGNNLARDDWETDSTVVDQYVRLNALLQGRQAETDDRRYQNNRAMEATINARAAYMDRLRFTIKSYSRNIKQLGELAGIEVHTDPVKLENDDIQLAQAGLHVRFKFDGKGPIGMNDGEASGGQQVMKSLILLIGLLKSEDGSGGFVFIDEPFAHLDIRNIQLVGEFLKNTDAQYLMTTPLTHNTDVYDPSELTLITSKKKKDTEWAQPIFVLQRKVEKQKERA
;
A
#
# COMPACT_ATOMS: atom_id res chain seq x y z
N MET A 1 18.92 -54.35 -66.28
CA MET A 1 19.99 -54.91 -65.42
C MET A 1 21.00 -55.63 -66.33
N PHE A 2 22.25 -55.81 -65.92
CA PHE A 2 23.32 -56.42 -66.73
C PHE A 2 23.48 -57.93 -66.48
N HIS A 3 24.13 -58.64 -67.43
CA HIS A 3 24.50 -60.06 -67.33
C HIS A 3 26.00 -60.22 -67.08
N ILE A 4 26.42 -61.32 -66.46
CA ILE A 4 27.82 -61.64 -66.21
C ILE A 4 28.33 -62.55 -67.33
N LYS A 5 29.37 -62.14 -68.06
CA LYS A 5 29.96 -62.92 -69.17
C LYS A 5 31.11 -63.79 -68.72
N SER A 6 32.01 -63.25 -67.89
CA SER A 6 33.16 -64.00 -67.38
C SER A 6 33.65 -63.49 -66.02
N LEU A 7 34.36 -64.36 -65.30
CA LEU A 7 34.95 -64.08 -63.99
C LEU A 7 36.42 -64.53 -63.95
N GLU A 8 37.27 -63.72 -63.34
CA GLU A 8 38.67 -64.03 -63.05
C GLU A 8 38.94 -63.81 -61.55
N LEU A 9 39.63 -64.77 -60.94
CA LEU A 9 39.98 -64.77 -59.52
C LEU A 9 41.49 -64.90 -59.36
N VAL A 10 42.10 -64.06 -58.53
CA VAL A 10 43.52 -64.11 -58.19
C VAL A 10 43.69 -64.06 -56.68
N HIS A 11 44.40 -65.03 -56.11
CA HIS A 11 44.65 -65.19 -54.67
C HIS A 11 43.37 -65.13 -53.82
N TRP A 12 42.29 -65.74 -54.32
CA TRP A 12 41.01 -65.81 -53.60
C TRP A 12 40.88 -67.16 -52.90
N ASP A 13 40.84 -67.16 -51.57
CA ASP A 13 40.83 -68.37 -50.75
C ASP A 13 42.01 -69.30 -51.10
N TYR A 14 41.74 -70.52 -51.56
CA TYR A 14 42.78 -71.46 -52.00
C TYR A 14 43.05 -71.44 -53.50
N TRP A 15 42.59 -70.45 -54.27
CA TRP A 15 42.88 -70.36 -55.71
C TRP A 15 43.98 -69.34 -56.02
N GLN A 16 45.04 -69.80 -56.71
CA GLN A 16 46.18 -68.97 -57.10
C GLN A 16 45.77 -67.93 -58.15
N ARG A 17 45.35 -68.41 -59.32
CA ARG A 17 44.74 -67.62 -60.38
C ARG A 17 43.85 -68.53 -61.23
N ILE A 18 42.59 -68.18 -61.39
CA ILE A 18 41.68 -68.80 -62.35
C ILE A 18 41.24 -67.69 -63.31
N LYS A 19 41.73 -67.77 -64.54
CA LYS A 19 41.43 -66.81 -65.59
C LYS A 19 40.23 -67.26 -66.40
N ASN A 20 39.34 -66.32 -66.75
CA ASN A 20 38.23 -66.49 -67.68
C ASN A 20 37.31 -67.68 -67.38
N ILE A 21 36.78 -67.76 -66.15
CA ILE A 21 35.64 -68.63 -65.84
C ILE A 21 34.46 -68.13 -66.68
N PRO A 22 33.96 -68.92 -67.66
CA PRO A 22 32.83 -68.50 -68.46
C PRO A 22 31.58 -68.47 -67.59
N LEU A 23 30.78 -67.42 -67.74
CA LEU A 23 29.47 -67.27 -67.11
C LEU A 23 28.42 -66.83 -68.14
N ASP A 24 28.74 -66.81 -69.43
CA ASP A 24 27.85 -66.39 -70.51
C ASP A 24 26.82 -67.48 -70.88
N ALA A 25 25.94 -67.79 -69.94
CA ALA A 25 24.82 -68.73 -70.08
C ALA A 25 23.64 -68.30 -69.20
N LYS A 26 22.41 -68.68 -69.57
CA LYS A 26 21.21 -68.33 -68.79
C LYS A 26 21.11 -69.13 -67.49
N ILE A 27 21.48 -70.41 -67.50
CA ILE A 27 21.45 -71.25 -66.29
C ILE A 27 22.81 -71.92 -66.10
N ILE A 28 23.49 -71.55 -65.01
CA ILE A 28 24.85 -71.98 -64.67
C ILE A 28 24.80 -72.75 -63.36
N THR A 29 25.24 -74.00 -63.38
CA THR A 29 25.25 -74.86 -62.20
C THR A 29 26.66 -75.09 -61.68
N ILE A 30 26.89 -74.79 -60.41
CA ILE A 30 28.16 -74.99 -59.71
C ILE A 30 28.05 -76.28 -58.89
N ALA A 31 28.71 -77.34 -59.34
CA ALA A 31 28.61 -78.68 -58.79
C ALA A 31 29.90 -79.12 -58.10
N GLY A 32 29.79 -79.77 -56.95
CA GLY A 32 30.98 -80.23 -56.20
C GLY A 32 30.69 -80.80 -54.82
N GLN A 33 31.67 -81.52 -54.26
CA GLN A 33 31.57 -82.11 -52.92
C GLN A 33 31.52 -81.00 -51.84
N ASN A 34 31.02 -81.32 -50.65
CA ASN A 34 31.02 -80.36 -49.55
C ASN A 34 32.46 -79.93 -49.20
N GLY A 35 32.69 -78.61 -49.14
CA GLY A 35 34.03 -78.02 -48.97
C GLY A 35 34.89 -77.97 -50.24
N SER A 36 34.30 -78.12 -51.44
CA SER A 36 35.01 -77.99 -52.73
C SER A 36 35.13 -76.55 -53.26
N GLY A 37 34.58 -75.56 -52.56
CA GLY A 37 34.67 -74.15 -52.94
C GLY A 37 33.46 -73.59 -53.70
N LYS A 38 32.32 -74.30 -53.79
CA LYS A 38 31.08 -73.80 -54.42
C LYS A 38 30.65 -72.42 -53.88
N THR A 39 30.48 -72.36 -52.57
CA THR A 39 30.12 -71.11 -51.86
C THR A 39 31.24 -70.07 -51.95
N THR A 40 32.50 -70.49 -51.98
CA THR A 40 33.66 -69.59 -52.17
C THR A 40 33.60 -68.85 -53.51
N LEU A 41 33.12 -69.51 -54.58
CA LEU A 41 32.91 -68.91 -55.90
C LEU A 41 31.74 -67.91 -55.90
N LEU A 42 30.61 -68.28 -55.29
CA LEU A 42 29.48 -67.35 -55.12
C LEU A 42 29.85 -66.14 -54.28
N ASP A 43 30.59 -66.34 -53.19
CA ASP A 43 31.05 -65.26 -52.32
C ASP A 43 32.06 -64.32 -53.01
N ALA A 44 32.78 -64.80 -54.02
CA ALA A 44 33.61 -63.93 -54.86
C ALA A 44 32.74 -62.94 -55.65
N LEU A 45 31.67 -63.43 -56.28
CA LEU A 45 30.70 -62.58 -56.99
C LEU A 45 29.97 -61.63 -56.03
N ARG A 46 29.51 -62.12 -54.88
CA ARG A 46 28.92 -61.27 -53.83
C ARG A 46 29.89 -60.16 -53.41
N THR A 47 31.17 -60.49 -53.22
CA THR A 47 32.20 -59.51 -52.86
C THR A 47 32.45 -58.48 -53.97
N LEU A 48 32.46 -58.92 -55.24
CA LEU A 48 32.60 -58.05 -56.41
C LEU A 48 31.45 -57.05 -56.53
N PHE A 49 30.23 -57.48 -56.22
CA PHE A 49 29.05 -56.61 -56.22
C PHE A 49 28.88 -55.80 -54.92
N GLY A 50 29.82 -55.94 -53.99
CA GLY A 50 29.78 -55.24 -52.71
C GLY A 50 28.67 -55.74 -51.78
N LEU A 51 28.20 -56.97 -51.95
CA LEU A 51 27.23 -57.65 -51.08
C LEU A 51 27.96 -58.32 -49.89
N GLU A 52 27.18 -58.83 -48.94
CA GLU A 52 27.67 -59.62 -47.81
C GLU A 52 27.92 -61.07 -48.25
N CYS A 53 28.92 -61.73 -47.65
CA CYS A 53 29.22 -63.13 -47.93
C CYS A 53 28.29 -64.05 -47.11
N SER A 54 28.14 -65.29 -47.56
CA SER A 54 27.31 -66.31 -46.91
C SER A 54 27.77 -66.69 -45.49
N MET A 55 26.83 -67.15 -44.65
CA MET A 55 27.04 -67.78 -43.35
C MET A 55 27.85 -66.93 -42.37
N GLY A 56 27.64 -65.61 -42.39
CA GLY A 56 28.35 -64.64 -41.54
C GLY A 56 29.85 -64.51 -41.84
N ARG A 57 30.33 -65.06 -42.96
CA ARG A 57 31.72 -64.92 -43.39
C ARG A 57 31.95 -63.51 -43.94
N SER A 58 33.21 -63.11 -43.99
CA SER A 58 33.64 -61.84 -44.58
C SER A 58 34.62 -62.10 -45.71
N TYR A 59 34.70 -61.21 -46.71
CA TYR A 59 35.74 -61.23 -47.73
C TYR A 59 37.16 -61.34 -47.14
N LYS A 60 37.36 -60.82 -45.91
CA LYS A 60 38.62 -60.92 -45.16
C LYS A 60 39.00 -62.37 -44.86
N HIS A 61 38.02 -63.24 -44.66
CA HIS A 61 38.24 -64.68 -44.43
C HIS A 61 38.91 -65.31 -45.65
N TYR A 62 38.36 -65.10 -46.85
CA TYR A 62 38.90 -65.66 -48.09
C TYR A 62 40.26 -65.05 -48.47
N ALA A 63 40.43 -63.74 -48.29
CA ALA A 63 41.72 -63.09 -48.56
C ALA A 63 42.86 -63.61 -47.64
N ARG A 64 42.56 -63.93 -46.37
CA ARG A 64 43.56 -64.46 -45.41
C ARG A 64 44.06 -65.86 -45.78
N HIS A 65 43.19 -66.75 -46.27
CA HIS A 65 43.56 -68.13 -46.58
C HIS A 65 44.53 -68.24 -47.76
N SER A 66 44.53 -67.24 -48.65
CA SER A 66 45.46 -67.19 -49.78
C SER A 66 46.93 -67.01 -49.38
N GLY A 67 47.20 -66.50 -48.18
CA GLY A 67 48.56 -66.20 -47.70
C GLY A 67 49.26 -65.03 -48.41
N GLN A 68 48.62 -64.38 -49.39
CA GLN A 68 49.18 -63.28 -50.17
C GLN A 68 48.85 -61.91 -49.57
N GLN A 69 49.45 -60.83 -50.07
CA GLN A 69 49.17 -59.45 -49.61
C GLN A 69 47.99 -58.80 -50.36
N THR A 70 47.67 -59.33 -51.55
CA THR A 70 46.63 -58.80 -52.44
C THR A 70 45.85 -59.92 -53.10
N ALA A 71 44.53 -59.80 -53.14
CA ALA A 71 43.61 -60.63 -53.91
C ALA A 71 42.82 -59.78 -54.89
N TRP A 72 42.48 -60.35 -56.05
CA TRP A 72 41.72 -59.67 -57.10
C TRP A 72 40.54 -60.51 -57.56
N ILE A 73 39.43 -59.83 -57.80
CA ILE A 73 38.23 -60.38 -58.44
C ILE A 73 37.90 -59.46 -59.60
N ARG A 74 37.77 -60.01 -60.80
CA ARG A 74 37.42 -59.29 -62.02
C ARG A 74 36.24 -59.98 -62.68
N ALA A 75 35.23 -59.24 -63.12
CA ALA A 75 34.21 -59.78 -64.02
C ALA A 75 33.98 -58.86 -65.21
N VAL A 76 33.70 -59.47 -66.35
CA VAL A 76 33.19 -58.78 -67.53
C VAL A 76 31.67 -58.92 -67.53
N VAL A 77 30.97 -57.81 -67.65
CA VAL A 77 29.50 -57.74 -67.66
C VAL A 77 29.00 -57.12 -68.96
N ASP A 78 27.81 -57.52 -69.38
CA ASP A 78 27.14 -56.97 -70.55
C ASP A 78 26.58 -55.56 -70.27
N ASN A 79 26.79 -54.65 -71.21
CA ASN A 79 26.33 -53.27 -71.19
C ASN A 79 25.67 -52.87 -72.52
N SER A 80 25.17 -53.87 -73.26
CA SER A 80 24.45 -53.66 -74.52
C SER A 80 23.14 -52.89 -74.31
N ALA A 81 22.69 -52.16 -75.32
CA ALA A 81 21.40 -51.47 -75.29
C ALA A 81 20.28 -52.45 -75.67
N VAL A 82 19.24 -52.55 -74.84
CA VAL A 82 18.04 -53.35 -75.15
C VAL A 82 16.96 -52.43 -75.70
N GLY A 83 16.58 -52.64 -76.97
CA GLY A 83 15.60 -51.83 -77.70
C GLY A 83 16.19 -50.70 -78.56
N PRO A 84 15.34 -49.91 -79.25
CA PRO A 84 15.79 -48.91 -80.23
C PRO A 84 16.44 -47.65 -79.63
N GLN A 85 16.38 -47.48 -78.30
CA GLN A 85 16.92 -46.31 -77.60
C GLN A 85 18.26 -46.61 -76.93
N ILE A 86 19.29 -45.82 -77.29
CA ILE A 86 20.65 -45.89 -76.69
C ILE A 86 20.65 -45.50 -75.20
N SER A 87 19.58 -44.87 -74.70
CA SER A 87 19.42 -44.45 -73.29
C SER A 87 19.30 -45.62 -72.30
N ASN A 88 19.01 -46.83 -72.76
CA ASN A 88 18.72 -47.98 -71.89
C ASN A 88 19.96 -48.81 -71.46
N ARG A 89 21.18 -48.31 -71.72
CA ARG A 89 22.41 -49.01 -71.30
C ARG A 89 22.58 -49.00 -69.77
N PRO A 90 22.86 -50.15 -69.11
CA PRO A 90 23.00 -50.24 -67.66
C PRO A 90 23.99 -49.21 -67.06
N PHE A 91 25.19 -49.08 -67.61
CA PHE A 91 26.25 -48.25 -67.02
C PHE A 91 26.35 -46.84 -67.61
N ARG A 92 25.33 -46.38 -68.36
CA ARG A 92 25.32 -45.05 -69.00
C ARG A 92 25.55 -43.90 -68.01
N LEU A 93 24.85 -43.93 -66.87
CA LEU A 93 24.97 -42.90 -65.81
C LEU A 93 26.35 -42.91 -65.13
N SER A 94 27.12 -43.99 -65.29
CA SER A 94 28.51 -44.09 -64.84
C SER A 94 29.51 -43.62 -65.90
N GLY A 95 29.04 -43.15 -67.07
CA GLY A 95 29.86 -42.69 -68.18
C GLY A 95 30.50 -43.80 -69.01
N LEU A 96 30.00 -45.04 -68.93
CA LEU A 96 30.53 -46.21 -69.65
C LEU A 96 29.60 -46.58 -70.81
N TYR A 97 30.14 -46.58 -72.04
CA TYR A 97 29.34 -46.65 -73.27
C TYR A 97 29.63 -47.86 -74.17
N GLU A 98 30.70 -48.61 -73.95
CA GLU A 98 30.94 -49.86 -74.68
C GLU A 98 29.95 -50.94 -74.30
N ASP A 99 29.76 -51.93 -75.20
CA ASP A 99 28.84 -53.04 -74.99
C ASP A 99 29.28 -54.00 -73.87
N GLU A 100 30.53 -53.88 -73.41
CA GLU A 100 31.07 -54.64 -72.30
C GLU A 100 31.71 -53.68 -71.29
N VAL A 101 31.58 -54.04 -70.00
CA VAL A 101 32.17 -53.29 -68.89
C VAL A 101 32.93 -54.27 -68.01
N THR A 102 34.13 -53.90 -67.58
CA THR A 102 34.91 -54.68 -66.62
C THR A 102 34.77 -54.10 -65.22
N LEU A 103 34.36 -54.94 -64.27
CA LEU A 103 34.26 -54.65 -62.85
C LEU A 103 35.45 -55.28 -62.12
N PHE A 104 36.10 -54.52 -61.24
CA PHE A 104 37.20 -54.99 -60.41
C PHE A 104 36.92 -54.79 -58.92
N CYS A 105 37.35 -55.76 -58.12
CA CYS A 105 37.48 -55.66 -56.67
C CYS A 105 38.89 -56.08 -56.26
N GLN A 106 39.66 -55.13 -55.76
CA GLN A 106 41.00 -55.37 -55.22
C GLN A 106 40.91 -55.43 -53.70
N ILE A 107 41.47 -56.47 -53.09
CA ILE A 107 41.50 -56.65 -51.64
C ILE A 107 42.96 -56.68 -51.21
N GLN A 108 43.39 -55.67 -50.45
CA GLN A 108 44.79 -55.47 -50.07
C GLN A 108 44.93 -55.37 -48.55
N LYS A 109 46.01 -55.94 -48.02
CA LYS A 109 46.36 -55.85 -46.61
C LYS A 109 47.05 -54.53 -46.30
N ASN A 110 46.38 -53.66 -45.54
CA ASN A 110 46.88 -52.35 -45.12
C ASN A 110 46.91 -52.28 -43.59
N GLY A 111 48.12 -52.26 -42.99
CA GLY A 111 48.29 -52.06 -41.55
C GLY A 111 47.69 -53.17 -40.68
N GLY A 112 47.69 -54.41 -41.15
CA GLY A 112 47.15 -55.57 -40.42
C GLY A 112 45.67 -55.87 -40.69
N ASP A 113 44.92 -54.91 -41.25
CA ASP A 113 43.55 -55.12 -41.71
C ASP A 113 43.47 -55.24 -43.23
N TRP A 114 42.42 -55.90 -43.72
CA TRP A 114 42.16 -56.08 -45.15
C TRP A 114 41.15 -55.02 -45.61
N LYS A 115 41.52 -54.25 -46.64
CA LYS A 115 40.67 -53.24 -47.27
C LYS A 115 40.34 -53.66 -48.69
N ARG A 116 39.09 -53.40 -49.11
CA ARG A 116 38.63 -53.64 -50.48
C ARG A 116 38.40 -52.31 -51.20
N HIS A 117 38.85 -52.23 -52.44
CA HIS A 117 38.66 -51.10 -53.34
C HIS A 117 38.05 -51.58 -54.64
N TYR A 118 37.26 -50.73 -55.28
CA TYR A 118 36.53 -51.09 -56.49
C TYR A 118 36.92 -50.21 -57.67
N LEU A 119 36.80 -50.76 -58.87
CA LEU A 119 37.06 -50.04 -60.12
C LEU A 119 36.09 -50.53 -61.20
N MET A 120 35.70 -49.62 -62.09
CA MET A 120 34.91 -49.94 -63.29
C MET A 120 35.62 -49.38 -64.52
N ARG A 121 35.69 -50.15 -65.61
CA ARG A 121 36.28 -49.72 -66.89
C ARG A 121 35.36 -50.08 -68.05
N SER A 122 35.39 -49.24 -69.08
CA SER A 122 34.74 -49.49 -70.37
C SER A 122 35.54 -50.57 -71.10
N GLY A 123 34.85 -51.53 -71.73
CA GLY A 123 35.46 -52.63 -72.47
C GLY A 123 35.98 -53.78 -71.59
N VAL A 124 36.70 -54.70 -72.24
CA VAL A 124 37.37 -55.85 -71.61
C VAL A 124 38.80 -55.45 -71.24
N VAL A 125 39.04 -55.16 -69.96
CA VAL A 125 40.34 -54.69 -69.45
C VAL A 125 40.95 -55.74 -68.52
N GLU A 126 42.24 -56.03 -68.64
CA GLU A 126 42.93 -57.03 -67.81
C GLU A 126 43.34 -56.46 -66.44
N ILE A 127 43.66 -57.33 -65.47
CA ILE A 127 44.04 -56.90 -64.10
C ILE A 127 45.38 -56.15 -64.11
N GLU A 128 46.29 -56.57 -64.98
CA GLU A 128 47.62 -55.98 -65.16
C GLU A 128 47.56 -54.48 -65.54
N ASP A 129 46.54 -54.09 -66.31
CA ASP A 129 46.39 -52.72 -66.82
C ASP A 129 45.91 -51.71 -65.77
N VAL A 130 45.44 -52.17 -64.61
CA VAL A 130 44.80 -51.34 -63.58
C VAL A 130 45.49 -51.38 -62.22
N GLN A 131 46.66 -52.03 -62.10
CA GLN A 131 47.37 -52.17 -60.83
C GLN A 131 47.82 -50.81 -60.24
N GLU A 132 48.14 -49.85 -61.09
CA GLU A 132 48.57 -48.49 -60.72
C GLU A 132 47.45 -47.44 -60.80
N ALA A 133 46.18 -47.87 -60.87
CA ALA A 133 45.05 -46.95 -60.91
C ALA A 133 44.99 -46.08 -59.64
N ASN A 134 44.64 -44.79 -59.80
CA ASN A 134 44.53 -43.83 -58.69
C ASN A 134 43.06 -43.44 -58.39
N ASP A 135 42.11 -43.87 -59.22
CA ASP A 135 40.69 -43.51 -59.18
C ASP A 135 39.81 -44.59 -58.54
N TRP A 136 40.31 -45.20 -57.46
CA TRP A 136 39.58 -46.23 -56.72
C TRP A 136 38.28 -45.71 -56.12
N LEU A 137 37.21 -46.49 -56.27
CA LEU A 137 35.90 -46.20 -55.72
C LEU A 137 35.76 -46.81 -54.32
N GLY A 138 35.28 -45.99 -53.39
CA GLY A 138 34.78 -46.49 -52.11
C GLY A 138 33.53 -47.37 -52.28
N VAL A 139 33.28 -48.25 -51.30
CA VAL A 139 32.16 -49.22 -51.33
C VAL A 139 30.82 -48.54 -51.63
N GLU A 140 30.53 -47.39 -51.01
CA GLU A 140 29.27 -46.67 -51.18
C GLU A 140 29.11 -46.05 -52.56
N THR A 141 30.15 -45.38 -53.06
CA THR A 141 30.16 -44.79 -54.42
C THR A 141 30.02 -45.88 -55.48
N TYR A 142 30.70 -47.00 -55.29
CA TYR A 142 30.61 -48.16 -56.17
C TYR A 142 29.21 -48.79 -56.15
N ARG A 143 28.62 -49.02 -54.96
CA ARG A 143 27.24 -49.48 -54.81
C ARG A 143 26.24 -48.51 -55.46
N LYS A 144 26.45 -47.20 -55.36
CA LYS A 144 25.58 -46.20 -56.03
C LYS A 144 25.64 -46.34 -57.55
N ARG A 145 26.83 -46.55 -58.12
CA ARG A 145 26.99 -46.79 -59.57
C ARG A 145 26.35 -48.11 -60.01
N LEU A 146 26.51 -49.19 -59.23
CA LEU A 146 25.83 -50.46 -59.45
C LEU A 146 24.30 -50.33 -59.35
N SER A 147 23.80 -49.51 -58.41
CA SER A 147 22.37 -49.23 -58.25
C SER A 147 21.78 -48.55 -59.50
N HIS A 148 22.51 -47.60 -60.10
CA HIS A 148 22.09 -47.00 -61.37
C HIS A 148 22.10 -48.01 -62.52
N ALA A 149 22.97 -49.02 -62.48
CA ALA A 149 23.01 -50.13 -63.44
C ALA A 149 21.96 -51.23 -63.20
N GLY A 150 21.07 -51.03 -62.21
CA GLY A 150 19.95 -51.91 -61.89
C GLY A 150 20.14 -52.77 -60.64
N LEU A 151 21.32 -52.76 -60.00
CA LEU A 151 21.59 -53.51 -58.77
C LEU A 151 21.39 -52.62 -57.52
N SER A 152 20.13 -52.33 -57.19
CA SER A 152 19.78 -51.50 -56.03
C SER A 152 20.14 -52.16 -54.69
N SER A 153 20.21 -51.40 -53.59
CA SER A 153 20.47 -51.99 -52.26
C SER A 153 19.39 -52.99 -51.83
N ALA A 154 18.12 -52.76 -52.23
CA ALA A 154 17.02 -53.68 -52.00
C ALA A 154 17.22 -54.97 -52.82
N MET A 155 17.62 -54.83 -54.09
CA MET A 155 17.95 -55.95 -54.97
C MET A 155 19.14 -56.76 -54.45
N GLY A 156 20.17 -56.08 -53.93
CA GLY A 156 21.35 -56.72 -53.36
C GLY A 156 21.04 -57.59 -52.12
N LYS A 157 20.07 -57.19 -51.29
CA LYS A 157 19.59 -58.00 -50.15
C LYS A 157 18.89 -59.27 -50.62
N VAL A 158 18.08 -59.14 -51.67
CA VAL A 158 17.34 -60.23 -52.28
C VAL A 158 18.27 -61.23 -52.99
N LEU A 159 19.35 -60.75 -53.61
CA LEU A 159 20.39 -61.59 -54.25
C LEU A 159 21.38 -62.24 -53.27
N ALA A 160 21.39 -61.79 -52.01
CA ALA A 160 22.24 -62.30 -50.95
C ALA A 160 21.59 -63.39 -50.10
N LEU A 161 20.35 -63.81 -50.40
CA LEU A 161 19.63 -64.87 -49.68
C LEU A 161 20.51 -66.13 -49.52
N GLU A 162 20.55 -66.68 -48.31
CA GLU A 162 21.39 -67.84 -47.95
C GLU A 162 20.69 -69.18 -48.21
N GLN A 163 21.43 -70.29 -48.08
CA GLN A 163 20.92 -71.66 -48.19
C GLN A 163 19.72 -71.88 -47.24
N GLY A 164 18.58 -72.32 -47.78
CA GLY A 164 17.35 -72.53 -47.01
C GLY A 164 16.55 -71.25 -46.71
N GLU A 165 17.01 -70.08 -47.18
CA GLU A 165 16.30 -68.80 -47.02
C GLU A 165 15.46 -68.40 -48.24
N THR A 166 15.44 -69.26 -49.26
CA THR A 166 14.64 -69.04 -50.47
C THR A 166 13.17 -68.88 -50.19
N ASP A 167 12.64 -69.38 -49.06
CA ASP A 167 11.23 -69.26 -48.68
C ASP A 167 10.91 -67.99 -47.86
N LYS A 168 11.92 -67.21 -47.45
CA LYS A 168 11.75 -66.05 -46.54
C LYS A 168 10.92 -64.91 -47.11
N LEU A 169 10.86 -64.74 -48.43
CA LEU A 169 10.01 -63.69 -49.02
C LEU A 169 8.52 -63.94 -48.77
N CYS A 170 8.13 -65.21 -48.59
CA CYS A 170 6.78 -65.59 -48.19
C CYS A 170 6.51 -65.30 -46.69
N GLU A 171 7.52 -65.01 -45.88
CA GLU A 171 7.38 -64.66 -44.46
C GLU A 171 7.26 -63.15 -44.22
N TYR A 172 7.47 -62.31 -45.25
CA TYR A 172 7.44 -60.86 -45.12
C TYR A 172 6.03 -60.35 -44.81
N ALA A 173 5.95 -59.39 -43.89
CA ALA A 173 4.70 -58.68 -43.65
C ALA A 173 4.28 -57.90 -44.91
N PRO A 174 2.97 -57.71 -45.17
CA PRO A 174 2.47 -56.97 -46.34
C PRO A 174 3.11 -55.59 -46.53
N ARG A 175 3.42 -54.88 -45.44
CA ARG A 175 4.13 -53.60 -45.47
C ARG A 175 5.59 -53.73 -45.88
N GLN A 176 6.31 -54.70 -45.31
CA GLN A 176 7.72 -54.95 -45.67
C GLN A 176 7.86 -55.34 -47.14
N LEU A 177 6.90 -56.11 -47.66
CA LEU A 177 6.83 -56.43 -49.08
C LEU A 177 6.56 -55.19 -49.93
N LEU A 178 5.62 -54.32 -49.52
CA LEU A 178 5.33 -53.08 -50.23
C LEU A 178 6.54 -52.13 -50.25
N ASP A 179 7.21 -51.96 -49.11
CA ASP A 179 8.42 -51.14 -48.98
C ASP A 179 9.54 -51.68 -49.87
N LEU A 180 9.74 -53.00 -49.92
CA LEU A 180 10.72 -53.63 -50.80
C LEU A 180 10.39 -53.39 -52.28
N VAL A 181 9.13 -53.58 -52.67
CA VAL A 181 8.65 -53.33 -54.04
C VAL A 181 8.85 -51.87 -54.43
N PHE A 182 8.52 -50.93 -53.53
CA PHE A 182 8.70 -49.51 -53.78
C PHE A 182 10.18 -49.10 -53.80
N GLN A 183 11.05 -49.72 -53.00
CA GLN A 183 12.50 -49.47 -53.09
C GLN A 183 13.13 -49.99 -54.39
N VAL A 184 12.55 -51.02 -55.01
CA VAL A 184 13.05 -51.62 -56.25
C VAL A 184 12.50 -50.91 -57.50
N PHE A 185 11.21 -50.57 -57.52
CA PHE A 185 10.52 -49.98 -58.69
C PHE A 185 10.11 -48.51 -58.51
N GLY A 186 10.09 -48.01 -57.28
CA GLY A 186 9.74 -46.64 -56.97
C GLY A 186 10.83 -45.67 -57.43
N ASP A 187 10.40 -44.46 -57.75
CA ASP A 187 11.33 -43.40 -58.11
C ASP A 187 11.86 -42.77 -56.82
N LYS A 188 13.14 -43.00 -56.53
CA LYS A 188 13.76 -42.55 -55.27
C LYS A 188 13.67 -41.03 -55.13
N GLU A 189 13.70 -40.31 -56.24
CA GLU A 189 13.63 -38.84 -56.26
C GLU A 189 12.31 -38.33 -55.67
N VAL A 190 11.21 -39.05 -55.88
CA VAL A 190 9.88 -38.64 -55.38
C VAL A 190 9.76 -38.85 -53.86
N LEU A 191 10.35 -39.93 -53.33
CA LEU A 191 10.39 -40.18 -51.89
C LEU A 191 11.28 -39.16 -51.18
N ASP A 192 12.50 -38.95 -51.70
CA ASP A 192 13.45 -38.00 -51.14
C ASP A 192 12.85 -36.57 -51.14
N ALA A 193 12.18 -36.16 -52.23
CA ALA A 193 11.49 -34.87 -52.32
C ALA A 193 10.35 -34.71 -51.29
N TYR A 194 9.62 -35.79 -51.00
CA TYR A 194 8.57 -35.77 -49.99
C TYR A 194 9.13 -35.63 -48.57
N ASP A 195 10.17 -36.42 -48.25
CA ASP A 195 10.83 -36.37 -46.95
C ASP A 195 11.52 -35.02 -46.70
N ASP A 196 12.15 -34.44 -47.73
CA ASP A 196 12.79 -33.13 -47.64
C ASP A 196 11.77 -32.00 -47.44
N ALA A 197 10.65 -32.04 -48.17
CA ALA A 197 9.56 -31.09 -47.95
C ALA A 197 9.04 -31.18 -46.51
N LYS A 198 8.88 -32.40 -45.96
CA LYS A 198 8.40 -32.62 -44.59
C LYS A 198 9.37 -32.12 -43.52
N ARG A 199 10.68 -32.27 -43.76
CA ARG A 199 11.72 -31.68 -42.90
C ARG A 199 11.67 -30.16 -42.96
N HIS A 200 11.63 -29.59 -44.16
CA HIS A 200 11.55 -28.14 -44.36
C HIS A 200 10.32 -27.53 -43.67
N GLN A 201 9.15 -28.17 -43.78
CA GLN A 201 7.94 -27.71 -43.06
C GLN A 201 8.14 -27.70 -41.53
N ARG A 202 8.74 -28.75 -40.96
CA ARG A 202 9.01 -28.82 -39.52
C ARG A 202 10.00 -27.74 -39.08
N ASP A 203 11.04 -27.52 -39.86
CA ASP A 203 12.03 -26.49 -39.55
C ASP A 203 11.36 -25.10 -39.55
N THR A 204 10.58 -24.77 -40.59
CA THR A 204 9.85 -23.50 -40.66
C THR A 204 8.80 -23.34 -39.56
N GLU A 205 8.15 -24.42 -39.14
CA GLU A 205 7.17 -24.42 -38.05
C GLU A 205 7.86 -24.16 -36.69
N THR A 206 8.99 -24.81 -36.42
CA THR A 206 9.75 -24.57 -35.19
C THR A 206 10.36 -23.17 -35.13
N GLU A 207 10.83 -22.65 -36.26
CA GLU A 207 11.28 -21.26 -36.36
C GLU A 207 10.12 -20.31 -36.08
N LEU A 208 8.97 -20.51 -36.72
CA LEU A 208 7.79 -19.67 -36.49
C LEU A 208 7.37 -19.64 -35.02
N GLN A 209 7.32 -20.79 -34.35
CA GLN A 209 6.99 -20.86 -32.91
C GLN A 209 7.96 -20.05 -32.04
N ARG A 210 9.26 -20.04 -32.37
CA ARG A 210 10.24 -19.20 -31.67
C ARG A 210 9.98 -17.71 -31.90
N PHE A 211 9.71 -17.30 -33.14
CA PHE A 211 9.39 -15.90 -33.43
C PHE A 211 8.09 -15.45 -32.76
N GLU A 212 7.06 -16.30 -32.73
CA GLU A 212 5.79 -16.00 -32.05
C GLU A 212 5.97 -15.83 -30.54
N THR A 213 6.73 -16.73 -29.89
CA THR A 213 7.03 -16.61 -28.45
C THR A 213 7.88 -15.38 -28.11
N GLU A 214 8.88 -15.04 -28.93
CA GLU A 214 9.65 -13.81 -28.78
C GLU A 214 8.81 -12.54 -29.01
N LEU A 215 7.86 -12.59 -29.95
CA LEU A 215 6.93 -11.51 -30.22
C LEU A 215 5.97 -11.30 -29.04
N GLU A 216 5.42 -12.36 -28.46
CA GLU A 216 4.58 -12.29 -27.26
C GLU A 216 5.35 -11.72 -26.06
N GLY A 217 6.59 -12.18 -25.85
CA GLY A 217 7.46 -11.61 -24.81
C GLY A 217 7.77 -10.12 -25.03
N ALA A 218 7.95 -9.70 -26.29
CA ALA A 218 8.12 -8.28 -26.61
C ALA A 218 6.84 -7.46 -26.37
N LYS A 219 5.65 -8.01 -26.67
CA LYS A 219 4.35 -7.36 -26.40
C LYS A 219 4.13 -7.13 -24.91
N THR A 220 4.36 -8.15 -24.08
CA THR A 220 4.17 -8.05 -22.61
C THR A 220 5.14 -7.04 -21.99
N ASN A 221 6.40 -7.01 -22.43
CA ASN A 221 7.37 -6.01 -22.00
C ASN A 221 6.94 -4.58 -22.38
N LEU A 222 6.41 -4.40 -23.60
CA LEU A 222 5.90 -3.12 -24.07
C LEU A 222 4.65 -2.67 -23.31
N GLU A 223 3.74 -3.58 -22.97
CA GLU A 223 2.59 -3.30 -22.12
C GLU A 223 3.01 -2.87 -20.71
N GLY A 224 3.99 -3.55 -20.12
CA GLY A 224 4.59 -3.15 -18.85
C GLY A 224 5.17 -1.73 -18.90
N LEU A 225 5.92 -1.41 -19.95
CA LEU A 225 6.43 -0.05 -20.16
C LEU A 225 5.32 0.97 -20.44
N ARG A 226 4.27 0.62 -21.17
CA ARG A 226 3.11 1.49 -21.40
C ARG A 226 2.46 1.91 -20.09
N LEU A 227 2.30 0.99 -19.14
CA LEU A 227 1.77 1.28 -17.82
C LEU A 227 2.71 2.22 -17.04
N ARG A 228 4.04 2.02 -17.14
CA ARG A 228 5.03 2.91 -16.52
C ARG A 228 5.02 4.31 -17.14
N VAL A 229 4.89 4.43 -18.46
CA VAL A 229 4.71 5.73 -19.16
C VAL A 229 3.44 6.44 -18.72
N ALA A 230 2.31 5.71 -18.62
CA ALA A 230 1.06 6.28 -18.14
C ALA A 230 1.19 6.78 -16.69
N ASN A 231 1.86 6.01 -15.85
CA ASN A 231 2.17 6.38 -14.46
C ASN A 231 3.05 7.64 -14.39
N TYR A 232 4.10 7.73 -15.22
CA TYR A 232 4.97 8.90 -15.33
C TYR A 232 4.19 10.16 -15.76
N HIS A 233 3.37 10.08 -16.81
CA HIS A 233 2.56 11.23 -17.25
C HIS A 233 1.52 11.66 -16.21
N GLN A 234 0.94 10.71 -15.48
CA GLN A 234 0.03 11.04 -14.38
C GLN A 234 0.79 11.76 -13.25
N TRP A 235 1.97 11.27 -12.86
CA TRP A 235 2.84 11.92 -11.89
C TRP A 235 3.23 13.34 -12.33
N GLU A 236 3.64 13.51 -13.59
CA GLU A 236 3.99 14.79 -14.19
C GLU A 236 2.81 15.77 -14.17
N SER A 237 1.62 15.31 -14.57
CA SER A 237 0.40 16.12 -14.54
C SER A 237 0.02 16.55 -13.12
N LEU A 238 0.12 15.66 -12.13
CA LEU A 238 -0.20 15.98 -10.73
C LEU A 238 0.82 16.95 -10.13
N ASN A 239 2.11 16.81 -10.48
CA ASN A 239 3.13 17.77 -10.08
C ASN A 239 2.93 19.14 -10.73
N LYS A 240 2.53 19.17 -12.00
CA LYS A 240 2.18 20.41 -12.70
C LYS A 240 0.97 21.07 -12.06
N GLU A 241 -0.11 20.32 -11.81
CA GLU A 241 -1.30 20.83 -11.10
C GLU A 241 -0.92 21.39 -9.72
N LYS A 242 -0.14 20.65 -8.94
CA LYS A 242 0.33 21.10 -7.63
C LYS A 242 1.14 22.40 -7.74
N ARG A 243 2.03 22.49 -8.72
CA ARG A 243 2.86 23.66 -8.97
C ARG A 243 2.01 24.87 -9.37
N ASP A 244 1.09 24.71 -10.31
CA ASP A 244 0.19 25.78 -10.78
C ASP A 244 -0.69 26.28 -9.62
N LEU A 245 -1.23 25.36 -8.81
CA LEU A 245 -1.99 25.70 -7.61
C LEU A 245 -1.14 26.45 -6.57
N GLN A 246 0.12 26.05 -6.35
CA GLN A 246 1.02 26.64 -5.36
C GLN A 246 1.60 28.00 -5.79
N GLU A 247 2.05 28.10 -7.04
CA GLU A 247 2.79 29.26 -7.54
C GLU A 247 1.85 30.37 -8.04
N GLU A 248 0.71 30.02 -8.64
CA GLU A 248 -0.18 30.98 -9.30
C GLU A 248 -1.53 31.13 -8.58
N ILE A 249 -2.27 30.04 -8.39
CA ILE A 249 -3.69 30.14 -8.00
C ILE A 249 -3.87 30.48 -6.52
N LEU A 250 -3.20 29.76 -5.61
CA LEU A 250 -3.31 29.99 -4.17
C LEU A 250 -2.92 31.42 -3.77
N PRO A 251 -1.76 31.97 -4.19
CA PRO A 251 -1.40 33.34 -3.87
C PRO A 251 -2.39 34.37 -4.43
N THR A 252 -2.98 34.12 -5.61
CA THR A 252 -3.98 35.00 -6.23
C THR A 252 -5.28 35.04 -5.41
N LEU A 253 -5.77 33.89 -4.94
CA LEU A 253 -6.95 33.82 -4.09
C LEU A 253 -6.70 34.41 -2.70
N GLN A 254 -5.55 34.14 -2.08
CA GLN A 254 -5.18 34.77 -0.81
C GLN A 254 -5.15 36.30 -0.93
N TYR A 255 -4.62 36.81 -2.04
CA TYR A 255 -4.65 38.24 -2.33
C TYR A 255 -6.08 38.76 -2.51
N HIS A 256 -6.94 38.04 -3.24
CA HIS A 256 -8.35 38.41 -3.40
C HIS A 256 -9.10 38.49 -2.06
N GLU A 257 -8.98 37.46 -1.21
CA GLU A 257 -9.58 37.45 0.12
C GLU A 257 -9.05 38.60 0.99
N SER A 258 -7.76 38.91 0.88
CA SER A 258 -7.16 40.01 1.62
C SER A 258 -7.74 41.36 1.19
N LEU A 259 -8.04 41.55 -0.10
CA LEU A 259 -8.73 42.73 -0.62
C LEU A 259 -10.17 42.82 -0.12
N GLU A 260 -10.92 41.71 -0.10
CA GLU A 260 -12.30 41.71 0.42
C GLU A 260 -12.34 41.98 1.92
N LYS A 261 -11.47 41.34 2.70
CA LYS A 261 -11.30 41.60 4.14
C LYS A 261 -10.96 43.07 4.38
N ALA A 262 -10.02 43.63 3.63
CA ALA A 262 -9.66 45.03 3.73
C ALA A 262 -10.83 45.98 3.35
N ALA A 263 -11.64 45.63 2.35
CA ALA A 263 -12.83 46.39 1.99
C ALA A 263 -13.89 46.35 3.10
N ALA A 264 -14.18 45.17 3.65
CA ALA A 264 -15.13 44.99 4.76
C ALA A 264 -14.69 45.77 6.02
N ILE A 265 -13.41 45.67 6.41
CA ILE A 265 -12.84 46.43 7.53
C ILE A 265 -12.93 47.94 7.25
N SER A 266 -12.67 48.38 6.01
CA SER A 266 -12.84 49.80 5.63
C SER A 266 -14.27 50.29 5.81
N HIS A 267 -15.26 49.45 5.49
CA HIS A 267 -16.68 49.77 5.71
C HIS A 267 -17.02 49.81 7.20
N ALA A 268 -16.54 48.83 7.98
CA ALA A 268 -16.74 48.77 9.42
C ALA A 268 -16.16 50.00 10.14
N ILE A 269 -14.93 50.41 9.82
CA ILE A 269 -14.26 51.60 10.39
C ILE A 269 -15.03 52.89 10.09
N ARG A 270 -15.68 52.99 8.91
CA ARG A 270 -16.56 54.13 8.60
C ARG A 270 -17.86 54.09 9.41
N GLY A 271 -18.42 52.90 9.61
CA GLY A 271 -19.60 52.70 10.46
C GLY A 271 -19.34 53.05 11.93
N THR A 272 -18.23 52.58 12.49
CA THR A 272 -17.81 52.89 13.85
C THR A 272 -17.51 54.38 14.03
N LYS A 273 -16.91 55.05 13.03
CA LYS A 273 -16.75 56.52 13.05
C LYS A 273 -18.08 57.26 13.17
N ARG A 274 -19.10 56.84 12.42
CA ARG A 274 -20.45 57.45 12.51
C ARG A 274 -21.06 57.21 13.90
N SER A 275 -20.90 56.00 14.45
CA SER A 275 -21.35 55.67 15.81
C SER A 275 -20.66 56.54 16.87
N LEU A 276 -19.33 56.73 16.79
CA LEU A 276 -18.59 57.63 17.67
C LEU A 276 -19.09 59.08 17.58
N GLN A 277 -19.37 59.59 16.37
CA GLN A 277 -19.96 60.92 16.20
C GLN A 277 -21.34 61.04 16.86
N THR A 278 -22.19 60.02 16.77
CA THR A 278 -23.48 60.03 17.47
C THR A 278 -23.33 59.96 18.99
N GLN A 279 -22.34 59.21 19.50
CA GLN A 279 -22.06 59.13 20.93
C GLN A 279 -21.51 60.45 21.49
N ASP A 280 -20.62 61.13 20.74
CA ASP A 280 -20.10 62.44 21.10
C ASP A 280 -21.19 63.53 21.11
N ALA A 281 -22.10 63.51 20.12
CA ALA A 281 -23.27 64.39 20.10
C ALA A 281 -24.19 64.17 21.33
N ALA A 282 -24.48 62.91 21.66
CA ALA A 282 -25.27 62.57 22.85
C ALA A 282 -24.56 62.97 24.16
N LEU A 283 -23.23 62.88 24.21
CA LEU A 283 -22.44 63.35 25.35
C LEU A 283 -22.49 64.87 25.49
N SER A 284 -22.47 65.62 24.38
CA SER A 284 -22.65 67.07 24.38
C SER A 284 -24.02 67.47 24.93
N GLU A 285 -25.07 66.73 24.61
CA GLU A 285 -26.41 66.95 25.17
C GLU A 285 -26.44 66.72 26.69
N LYS A 286 -25.85 65.61 27.16
CA LYS A 286 -25.69 65.35 28.61
C LYS A 286 -24.90 66.44 29.33
N ARG A 287 -23.83 66.98 28.72
CA ARG A 287 -23.05 68.10 29.30
C ARG A 287 -23.93 69.35 29.49
N ASN A 288 -24.81 69.64 28.53
CA ASN A 288 -25.78 70.73 28.66
C ASN A 288 -26.79 70.45 29.79
N GLU A 289 -27.28 69.21 29.92
CA GLU A 289 -28.15 68.82 31.03
C GLU A 289 -27.47 68.98 32.40
N LEU A 290 -26.19 68.59 32.53
CA LEU A 290 -25.42 68.78 33.76
C LEU A 290 -25.29 70.27 34.12
N ALA A 291 -25.03 71.13 33.14
CA ALA A 291 -24.97 72.57 33.36
C ALA A 291 -26.31 73.13 33.86
N GLN A 292 -27.44 72.67 33.31
CA GLN A 292 -28.76 73.03 33.81
C GLN A 292 -28.99 72.54 35.25
N LYS A 293 -28.58 71.30 35.58
CA LYS A 293 -28.68 70.77 36.95
C LYS A 293 -27.77 71.50 37.94
N ALA A 294 -26.59 71.93 37.51
CA ALA A 294 -25.69 72.76 38.33
C ALA A 294 -26.31 74.13 38.62
N GLN A 295 -26.95 74.76 37.63
CA GLN A 295 -27.68 76.02 37.83
C GLN A 295 -28.86 75.84 38.79
N GLN A 296 -29.61 74.74 38.68
CA GLN A 296 -30.71 74.41 39.61
C GLN A 296 -30.20 74.25 41.05
N LEU A 297 -29.07 73.57 41.24
CA LEU A 297 -28.43 73.44 42.55
C LEU A 297 -27.98 74.80 43.10
N SER A 298 -27.32 75.63 42.28
CA SER A 298 -26.89 76.97 42.69
C SER A 298 -28.06 77.86 43.09
N ASN A 299 -29.17 77.83 42.34
CA ASN A 299 -30.37 78.59 42.68
C ASN A 299 -30.99 78.09 43.99
N ALA A 300 -31.04 76.78 44.21
CA ALA A 300 -31.54 76.20 45.46
C ALA A 300 -30.66 76.57 46.67
N GLN A 301 -29.34 76.57 46.50
CA GLN A 301 -28.38 77.02 47.53
C GLN A 301 -28.53 78.51 47.85
N GLN A 302 -28.71 79.37 46.84
CA GLN A 302 -28.95 80.80 47.05
C GLN A 302 -30.28 81.04 47.78
N HIS A 303 -31.32 80.28 47.45
CA HIS A 303 -32.61 80.37 48.13
C HIS A 303 -32.52 79.93 49.60
N GLU A 304 -31.89 78.79 49.87
CA GLU A 304 -31.61 78.30 51.23
C GLU A 304 -30.81 79.34 52.02
N ALA A 305 -29.71 79.85 51.46
CA ALA A 305 -28.88 80.89 52.10
C ALA A 305 -29.66 82.18 52.38
N SER A 306 -30.55 82.62 51.46
CA SER A 306 -31.39 83.80 51.70
C SER A 306 -32.33 83.61 52.89
N LEU A 307 -32.94 82.43 53.02
CA LEU A 307 -33.82 82.09 54.14
C LEU A 307 -33.04 81.90 55.44
N GLU A 308 -31.83 81.34 55.41
CA GLU A 308 -30.93 81.24 56.57
C GLU A 308 -30.50 82.63 57.04
N THR A 309 -30.18 83.55 56.12
CA THR A 309 -29.85 84.94 56.50
C THR A 309 -31.05 85.66 57.10
N GLU A 310 -32.26 85.50 56.53
CA GLU A 310 -33.50 86.05 57.10
C GLU A 310 -33.79 85.43 58.48
N GLU A 311 -33.62 84.11 58.64
CA GLU A 311 -33.76 83.41 59.91
C GLU A 311 -32.76 83.93 60.95
N SER A 312 -31.49 84.10 60.58
CA SER A 312 -30.45 84.61 61.48
C SER A 312 -30.74 86.03 61.95
N GLN A 313 -31.16 86.94 61.05
CA GLN A 313 -31.54 88.31 61.39
C GLN A 313 -32.77 88.34 62.30
N LEU A 314 -33.77 87.50 62.04
CA LEU A 314 -34.96 87.40 62.88
C LEU A 314 -34.65 86.75 64.23
N ARG A 315 -33.75 85.77 64.30
CA ARG A 315 -33.25 85.18 65.55
C ARG A 315 -32.48 86.19 66.37
N GLU A 316 -31.61 86.99 65.76
CA GLU A 316 -30.91 88.09 66.45
C GLU A 316 -31.91 89.13 66.97
N ARG A 317 -32.89 89.53 66.15
CA ARG A 317 -33.96 90.45 66.55
C ARG A 317 -34.81 89.88 67.68
N LEU A 318 -35.16 88.59 67.63
CA LEU A 318 -35.86 87.88 68.69
C LEU A 318 -34.99 87.76 69.95
N GLN A 319 -33.68 87.56 69.83
CA GLN A 319 -32.74 87.56 70.96
C GLN A 319 -32.64 88.94 71.60
N GLN A 320 -32.60 90.02 70.81
CA GLN A 320 -32.63 91.39 71.33
C GLN A 320 -33.95 91.69 72.04
N ILE A 321 -35.09 91.31 71.46
CA ILE A 321 -36.41 91.44 72.10
C ILE A 321 -36.45 90.62 73.39
N ASN A 322 -36.03 89.35 73.34
CA ASN A 322 -35.96 88.47 74.51
C ASN A 322 -34.95 88.97 75.55
N SER A 323 -33.86 89.65 75.19
CA SER A 323 -32.93 90.20 76.19
C SER A 323 -33.56 91.33 77.00
N LYS A 324 -34.49 92.09 76.40
CA LYS A 324 -35.26 93.15 77.07
C LYS A 324 -36.51 92.61 77.77
N LEU A 325 -37.08 91.54 77.22
CA LEU A 325 -38.33 90.94 77.67
C LEU A 325 -38.13 89.83 78.71
N LYS A 326 -37.05 89.04 78.67
CA LYS A 326 -36.70 88.01 79.68
C LYS A 326 -36.53 88.58 81.09
N PRO A 327 -35.89 89.74 81.33
CA PRO A 327 -35.84 90.33 82.68
C PRO A 327 -37.26 90.65 83.19
N GLN A 328 -38.12 91.17 82.32
CA GLN A 328 -39.49 91.55 82.66
C GLN A 328 -40.41 90.32 82.81
N GLU A 329 -40.27 89.31 81.95
CA GLU A 329 -40.96 88.03 82.09
C GLU A 329 -40.43 87.23 83.26
N SER A 330 -39.13 87.27 83.59
CA SER A 330 -38.58 86.60 84.77
C SER A 330 -39.13 87.19 86.06
N LEU A 331 -39.35 88.51 86.11
CA LEU A 331 -40.05 89.17 87.21
C LEU A 331 -41.53 88.72 87.27
N LEU A 332 -42.22 88.63 86.13
CA LEU A 332 -43.62 88.19 86.07
C LEU A 332 -43.80 86.67 86.32
N GLU A 333 -42.84 85.84 85.90
CA GLU A 333 -42.79 84.41 86.17
C GLU A 333 -42.37 84.16 87.62
N GLN A 334 -41.45 84.93 88.20
CA GLN A 334 -41.19 84.92 89.64
C GLN A 334 -42.49 85.18 90.40
N LYS A 335 -43.26 86.22 90.03
CA LYS A 335 -44.60 86.46 90.60
C LYS A 335 -45.52 85.23 90.49
N ALA A 336 -45.63 84.61 89.31
CA ALA A 336 -46.52 83.47 89.08
C ALA A 336 -46.04 82.15 89.72
N ARG A 337 -44.72 81.94 89.76
CA ARG A 337 -44.06 80.73 90.29
C ARG A 337 -44.01 80.75 91.81
N LEU A 338 -43.73 81.91 92.39
CA LEU A 338 -43.89 82.14 93.83
C LEU A 338 -45.36 81.95 94.23
N GLN A 339 -46.33 82.35 93.37
CA GLN A 339 -47.78 82.19 93.64
C GLN A 339 -48.23 80.73 93.62
N LYS A 340 -47.68 79.91 92.69
CA LYS A 340 -47.99 78.47 92.61
C LYS A 340 -47.29 77.65 93.70
N LEU A 341 -46.01 77.90 93.95
CA LEU A 341 -45.22 77.15 94.95
C LEU A 341 -45.69 77.43 96.39
N ALA A 342 -46.28 78.60 96.67
CA ALA A 342 -46.90 78.90 97.96
C ALA A 342 -48.20 78.11 98.24
N ALA A 343 -48.81 77.46 97.23
CA ALA A 343 -50.11 76.82 97.35
C ALA A 343 -50.07 75.31 97.70
N GLU A 344 -48.90 74.64 97.62
CA GLU A 344 -48.82 73.16 97.63
C GLU A 344 -47.78 72.54 98.58
N ALA A 345 -47.26 73.28 99.58
CA ALA A 345 -46.19 72.74 100.44
C ALA A 345 -46.71 71.95 101.66
N ASP A 346 -46.35 70.65 101.72
CA ASP A 346 -46.38 69.82 102.93
C ASP A 346 -44.99 69.18 103.14
N ALA A 347 -44.63 68.94 104.41
CA ALA A 347 -43.24 68.86 104.84
C ALA A 347 -42.68 67.41 104.96
N ASP A 348 -41.83 67.00 104.03
CA ASP A 348 -40.71 66.06 104.32
C ASP A 348 -39.64 66.07 103.19
N VAL A 349 -38.47 66.66 103.45
CA VAL A 349 -37.51 67.07 102.40
C VAL A 349 -36.20 66.25 102.40
N ALA A 350 -35.91 65.47 103.43
CA ALA A 350 -34.61 64.78 103.55
C ALA A 350 -34.49 63.50 102.69
N ASN A 351 -35.54 62.68 102.60
CA ASN A 351 -35.48 61.37 101.91
C ASN A 351 -35.45 61.48 100.37
N VAL A 352 -35.92 62.59 99.81
CA VAL A 352 -36.07 62.77 98.35
C VAL A 352 -34.74 63.09 97.66
N ALA A 353 -33.78 63.66 98.39
CA ALA A 353 -32.48 64.05 97.85
C ALA A 353 -31.54 62.85 97.66
N GLU A 354 -31.56 61.87 98.58
CA GLU A 354 -30.68 60.69 98.51
C GLU A 354 -31.11 59.71 97.39
N ASP A 355 -32.41 59.57 97.15
CA ASP A 355 -32.96 58.74 96.06
C ASP A 355 -32.66 59.29 94.65
N LEU A 356 -32.42 60.59 94.55
CA LEU A 356 -32.08 61.25 93.29
C LEU A 356 -30.66 60.90 92.82
N GLU A 357 -29.70 60.91 93.76
CA GLU A 357 -28.28 60.69 93.47
C GLU A 357 -28.02 59.25 92.99
N LYS A 358 -28.63 58.26 93.65
CA LYS A 358 -28.52 56.83 93.28
C LYS A 358 -29.01 56.53 91.85
N LYS A 359 -30.07 57.19 91.41
CA LYS A 359 -30.64 56.98 90.06
C LYS A 359 -29.84 57.67 88.95
N GLU A 360 -29.12 58.75 89.27
CA GLU A 360 -28.25 59.44 88.30
C GLU A 360 -27.00 58.60 87.94
N GLU A 361 -26.42 57.88 88.90
CA GLU A 361 -25.27 56.98 88.66
C GLU A 361 -25.65 55.79 87.76
N GLU A 362 -26.80 55.16 88.00
CA GLU A 362 -27.28 54.00 87.23
C GLU A 362 -27.52 54.34 85.74
N LEU A 363 -28.01 55.55 85.46
CA LEU A 363 -28.22 56.05 84.11
C LEU A 363 -26.90 56.19 83.32
N SER A 364 -25.82 56.60 83.97
CA SER A 364 -24.51 56.79 83.34
C SER A 364 -23.92 55.46 82.86
N ARG A 365 -24.02 54.42 83.70
CA ARG A 365 -23.51 53.08 83.40
C ARG A 365 -24.20 52.44 82.18
N LEU A 366 -25.53 52.51 82.12
CA LEU A 366 -26.31 51.91 81.02
C LEU A 366 -26.01 52.57 79.66
N LYS A 367 -25.65 53.86 79.64
CA LYS A 367 -25.24 54.56 78.41
C LYS A 367 -23.92 54.03 77.85
N GLN A 368 -22.93 53.80 78.72
CA GLN A 368 -21.64 53.25 78.30
C GLN A 368 -21.77 51.84 77.71
N GLU A 369 -22.59 50.98 78.34
CA GLU A 369 -22.83 49.61 77.85
C GLU A 369 -23.46 49.61 76.44
N ARG A 370 -24.43 50.50 76.17
CA ARG A 370 -25.05 50.64 74.84
C ARG A 370 -24.04 51.04 73.77
N ASP A 371 -23.17 52.00 74.06
CA ASP A 371 -22.21 52.53 73.08
C ASP A 371 -21.18 51.46 72.64
N THR A 372 -20.73 50.61 73.59
CA THR A 372 -19.85 49.47 73.25
C THR A 372 -20.54 48.43 72.36
N LEU A 373 -21.84 48.24 72.52
CA LEU A 373 -22.60 47.27 71.74
C LEU A 373 -22.90 47.77 70.32
N SER A 374 -23.21 49.07 70.20
CA SER A 374 -23.43 49.76 68.93
C SER A 374 -22.19 49.71 68.01
N THR A 375 -21.00 49.97 68.57
CA THR A 375 -19.74 49.87 67.81
C THR A 375 -19.49 48.46 67.26
N ARG A 376 -19.81 47.41 68.03
CA ARG A 376 -19.69 46.02 67.59
C ARG A 376 -20.63 45.67 66.43
N ILE A 377 -21.90 46.11 66.49
CA ILE A 377 -22.88 45.92 65.42
C ILE A 377 -22.37 46.52 64.10
N SER A 378 -21.81 47.73 64.15
CA SER A 378 -21.30 48.41 62.96
C SER A 378 -20.14 47.64 62.29
N ALA A 379 -19.24 47.05 63.08
CA ALA A 379 -18.10 46.27 62.57
C ALA A 379 -18.52 44.94 61.92
N ASP A 380 -19.48 44.23 62.53
CA ASP A 380 -20.01 42.98 61.99
C ASP A 380 -20.82 43.22 60.70
N GLN A 381 -21.59 44.32 60.62
CA GLN A 381 -22.31 44.72 59.39
C GLN A 381 -21.35 45.03 58.24
N ALA A 382 -20.26 45.77 58.51
CA ALA A 382 -19.22 46.03 57.50
C ALA A 382 -18.60 44.73 56.98
N THR A 383 -18.37 43.74 57.86
CA THR A 383 -17.83 42.43 57.48
C THR A 383 -18.81 41.61 56.63
N ILE A 384 -20.11 41.61 56.95
CA ILE A 384 -21.15 40.93 56.16
C ILE A 384 -21.20 41.51 54.75
N SER A 385 -21.18 42.84 54.61
CA SER A 385 -21.23 43.51 53.31
C SER A 385 -20.04 43.12 52.40
N ALA A 386 -18.83 43.03 52.96
CA ALA A 386 -17.64 42.60 52.23
C ALA A 386 -17.72 41.12 51.78
N LEU A 387 -18.31 40.25 52.60
CA LEU A 387 -18.45 38.83 52.28
C LEU A 387 -19.50 38.56 51.18
N GLN A 388 -20.58 39.34 51.13
CA GLN A 388 -21.63 39.22 50.10
C GLN A 388 -21.15 39.63 48.71
N GLY A 389 -20.29 40.64 48.60
CA GLY A 389 -19.83 41.19 47.32
C GLY A 389 -18.87 40.34 46.50
N LYS A 390 -18.66 39.05 46.84
CA LYS A 390 -17.62 38.15 46.29
C LYS A 390 -16.17 38.67 46.36
N ALA A 391 -15.94 39.90 46.84
CA ALA A 391 -14.63 40.49 47.05
C ALA A 391 -13.76 39.62 47.97
N ALA A 392 -12.44 39.67 47.76
CA ALA A 392 -11.48 39.07 48.68
C ALA A 392 -11.72 39.62 50.08
N LEU A 393 -11.60 38.75 51.08
CA LEU A 393 -11.75 39.13 52.48
C LEU A 393 -10.89 40.35 52.81
N PRO A 394 -11.34 41.25 53.69
CA PRO A 394 -10.49 42.31 54.20
C PRO A 394 -9.24 41.75 54.88
N ASP A 395 -8.13 41.77 54.14
CA ASP A 395 -6.82 41.48 54.71
C ASP A 395 -6.52 42.48 55.83
N PRO A 396 -5.86 42.04 56.93
CA PRO A 396 -5.34 42.96 57.95
C PRO A 396 -4.47 44.05 57.32
N GLU A 397 -4.42 45.24 57.95
CA GLU A 397 -3.77 46.42 57.36
C GLU A 397 -2.29 46.19 57.02
N ASN A 398 -1.57 45.45 57.85
CA ASN A 398 -0.18 45.04 57.61
C ASN A 398 -0.05 44.14 56.36
N VAL A 399 -1.01 43.24 56.11
CA VAL A 399 -1.05 42.37 54.91
C VAL A 399 -1.43 43.16 53.67
N ARG A 400 -2.43 44.06 53.76
CA ARG A 400 -2.83 44.95 52.65
C ARG A 400 -1.68 45.84 52.19
N THR A 401 -0.94 46.41 53.14
CA THR A 401 0.22 47.27 52.87
C THR A 401 1.33 46.49 52.18
N MET A 402 1.59 45.26 52.64
CA MET A 402 2.59 44.38 52.04
C MET A 402 2.21 43.94 50.61
N ARG A 403 0.96 43.53 50.36
CA ARG A 403 0.49 43.16 49.00
C ARG A 403 0.60 44.31 48.01
N ARG A 404 0.27 45.53 48.44
CA ARG A 404 0.46 46.75 47.62
C ARG A 404 1.94 46.96 47.31
N ALA A 405 2.81 46.90 48.32
CA ALA A 405 4.24 47.11 48.15
C ALA A 405 4.91 46.06 47.22
N LEU A 406 4.44 44.80 47.24
CA LEU A 406 4.90 43.77 46.30
C LEU A 406 4.37 43.99 44.88
N SER A 407 3.12 44.41 44.74
CA SER A 407 2.51 44.72 43.43
C SER A 407 3.20 45.92 42.77
N ASP A 408 3.49 46.97 43.55
CA ASP A 408 4.22 48.16 43.09
C ASP A 408 5.66 47.83 42.66
N ALA A 409 6.26 46.80 43.27
CA ALA A 409 7.57 46.27 42.90
C ALA A 409 7.53 45.29 41.71
N GLY A 410 6.35 45.02 41.13
CA GLY A 410 6.18 44.11 40.00
C GLY A 410 6.35 42.62 40.37
N ILE A 411 6.24 42.26 41.64
CA ILE A 411 6.43 40.89 42.13
C ILE A 411 5.08 40.16 42.19
N ALA A 412 4.94 39.14 41.36
CA ALA A 412 3.73 38.31 41.31
C ALA A 412 3.65 37.40 42.56
N HIS A 413 2.52 37.47 43.26
CA HIS A 413 2.31 36.78 44.53
C HIS A 413 0.84 36.43 44.76
N THR A 414 0.61 35.35 45.50
CA THR A 414 -0.71 34.83 45.89
C THR A 414 -0.75 34.62 47.40
N MET A 415 -1.92 34.74 48.04
CA MET A 415 -2.05 34.48 49.47
C MET A 415 -2.36 33.00 49.73
N LEU A 416 -1.85 32.44 50.84
CA LEU A 416 -2.13 31.05 51.19
C LEU A 416 -3.64 30.71 51.28
N PRO A 417 -4.52 31.55 51.87
CA PRO A 417 -5.96 31.28 51.90
C PRO A 417 -6.65 31.24 50.53
N GLU A 418 -6.04 31.82 49.49
CA GLU A 418 -6.57 31.84 48.13
C GLU A 418 -6.33 30.50 47.39
N ILE A 419 -5.34 29.71 47.84
CA ILE A 419 -4.99 28.44 47.19
C ILE A 419 -5.49 27.20 47.94
N VAL A 420 -5.98 27.34 49.17
CA VAL A 420 -6.41 26.24 50.03
C VAL A 420 -7.94 26.12 50.01
N GLU A 421 -8.43 24.94 49.65
CA GLU A 421 -9.85 24.60 49.68
C GLU A 421 -10.06 23.33 50.50
N VAL A 422 -11.01 23.36 51.45
CA VAL A 422 -11.36 22.19 52.25
C VAL A 422 -12.46 21.42 51.54
N THR A 423 -12.22 20.16 51.24
CA THR A 423 -13.17 19.31 50.49
C THR A 423 -14.30 18.81 51.37
N GLU A 424 -14.04 18.55 52.65
CA GLU A 424 -15.02 18.07 53.62
C GLU A 424 -15.40 19.13 54.67
N ALA A 425 -16.65 19.59 54.66
CA ALA A 425 -17.14 20.62 55.57
C ALA A 425 -17.06 20.22 57.06
N LYS A 426 -17.11 18.93 57.40
CA LYS A 426 -16.96 18.39 58.77
C LYS A 426 -15.61 18.78 59.38
N TRP A 427 -14.56 18.87 58.56
CA TRP A 427 -13.19 19.14 59.00
C TRP A 427 -12.76 20.60 58.83
N GLN A 428 -13.66 21.48 58.37
CA GLN A 428 -13.37 22.90 58.17
C GLN A 428 -12.79 23.56 59.43
N GLY A 429 -13.41 23.32 60.60
CA GLY A 429 -12.95 23.89 61.87
C GLY A 429 -11.55 23.40 62.28
N ALA A 430 -11.26 22.12 62.03
CA ALA A 430 -9.96 21.52 62.28
C ALA A 430 -8.86 22.12 61.38
N VAL A 431 -9.12 22.24 60.08
CA VAL A 431 -8.18 22.84 59.11
C VAL A 431 -7.96 24.32 59.41
N GLU A 432 -9.01 25.09 59.71
CA GLU A 432 -8.92 26.50 60.11
C GLU A 432 -8.11 26.67 61.39
N GLY A 433 -8.30 25.79 62.36
CA GLY A 433 -7.56 25.79 63.63
C GLY A 433 -6.06 25.58 63.45
N VAL A 434 -5.67 24.61 62.61
CA VAL A 434 -4.26 24.31 62.30
C VAL A 434 -3.63 25.41 61.46
N LEU A 435 -4.35 25.91 60.46
CA LEU A 435 -3.82 26.91 59.51
C LEU A 435 -3.94 28.37 59.97
N ARG A 436 -4.55 28.62 61.13
CA ARG A 436 -4.78 29.97 61.67
C ARG A 436 -3.54 30.87 61.63
N GLY A 437 -2.39 30.32 62.03
CA GLY A 437 -1.11 31.05 62.05
C GLY A 437 -0.56 31.39 60.67
N PHE A 438 -1.08 30.75 59.62
CA PHE A 438 -0.60 30.87 58.24
C PHE A 438 -1.53 31.67 57.34
N THR A 439 -2.60 32.25 57.90
CA THR A 439 -3.59 33.08 57.17
C THR A 439 -2.99 34.30 56.47
N SER A 440 -1.80 34.74 56.88
CA SER A 440 -1.09 35.91 56.33
C SER A 440 0.20 35.53 55.60
N VAL A 441 0.37 34.26 55.21
CA VAL A 441 1.53 33.80 54.45
C VAL A 441 1.38 34.18 52.97
N ILE A 442 2.46 34.73 52.40
CA ILE A 442 2.55 35.13 51.00
C ILE A 442 3.34 34.08 50.23
N LEU A 443 2.83 33.67 49.07
CA LEU A 443 3.45 32.73 48.15
C LEU A 443 3.91 33.49 46.91
N LEU A 444 5.20 33.38 46.56
CA LEU A 444 5.70 33.97 45.32
C LEU A 444 5.39 33.05 44.14
N ASP A 445 5.13 33.63 42.98
CA ASP A 445 4.90 32.83 41.76
C ASP A 445 6.23 32.39 41.12
N LYS A 446 7.31 33.17 41.33
CA LYS A 446 8.67 32.85 40.88
C LYS A 446 9.63 32.83 42.05
N ALA A 447 10.38 31.74 42.19
CA ALA A 447 11.44 31.62 43.21
C ALA A 447 12.57 32.64 43.00
N SER A 448 12.79 33.12 41.77
CA SER A 448 13.80 34.15 41.44
C SER A 448 13.57 35.48 42.15
N ASP A 449 12.31 35.77 42.52
CA ASP A 449 11.92 37.08 43.05
C ASP A 449 12.08 37.17 44.58
N ALA A 450 12.55 36.08 45.22
CA ALA A 450 12.72 35.97 46.67
C ALA A 450 13.54 37.11 47.27
N SER A 451 14.68 37.44 46.66
CA SER A 451 15.56 38.50 47.18
C SER A 451 14.89 39.87 47.14
N ALA A 452 14.13 40.17 46.08
CA ALA A 452 13.40 41.42 45.96
C ALA A 452 12.22 41.47 46.94
N ALA A 453 11.48 40.37 47.10
CA ALA A 453 10.35 40.26 48.02
C ALA A 453 10.78 40.41 49.49
N TYR A 454 11.94 39.84 49.87
CA TYR A 454 12.48 39.96 51.22
C TYR A 454 12.89 41.39 51.57
N ARG A 455 13.47 42.15 50.62
CA ARG A 455 13.76 43.58 50.82
C ARG A 455 12.50 44.40 51.05
N VAL A 456 11.42 44.09 50.32
CA VAL A 456 10.12 44.72 50.53
C VAL A 456 9.56 44.34 51.92
N GLY A 457 9.69 43.07 52.31
CA GLY A 457 9.25 42.58 53.62
C GLY A 457 10.00 43.22 54.78
N GLU A 458 11.32 43.40 54.66
CA GLU A 458 12.17 44.10 55.63
C GLU A 458 11.74 45.56 55.77
N LYS A 459 11.53 46.27 54.65
CA LYS A 459 11.08 47.66 54.64
C LYS A 459 9.71 47.84 55.30
N GLN A 460 8.78 46.91 55.05
CA GLN A 460 7.42 46.94 55.62
C GLN A 460 7.32 46.28 57.01
N ARG A 461 8.44 45.77 57.55
CA ARG A 461 8.50 45.01 58.81
C ARG A 461 7.44 43.90 58.87
N TYR A 462 7.33 43.15 57.78
CA TYR A 462 6.29 42.14 57.63
C TYR A 462 6.55 40.92 58.52
N GLY A 463 5.68 40.68 59.51
CA GLY A 463 5.86 39.65 60.53
C GLY A 463 5.42 38.23 60.14
N HIS A 464 5.12 37.98 58.86
CA HIS A 464 4.65 36.67 58.38
C HIS A 464 5.54 36.13 57.25
N PHE A 465 5.48 34.83 56.99
CA PHE A 465 6.37 34.19 56.01
C PHE A 465 6.07 34.60 54.56
N ILE A 466 7.15 34.77 53.80
CA ILE A 466 7.16 34.93 52.34
C ILE A 466 7.87 33.69 51.77
N VAL A 467 7.14 32.87 51.02
CA VAL A 467 7.62 31.56 50.58
C VAL A 467 7.92 31.56 49.08
N PRO A 468 9.18 31.36 48.67
CA PRO A 468 9.56 31.22 47.27
C PRO A 468 9.43 29.78 46.75
N ASP A 469 9.74 28.78 47.58
CA ASP A 469 9.78 27.38 47.18
C ASP A 469 8.42 26.71 47.35
N ARG A 470 7.84 26.29 46.23
CA ARG A 470 6.49 25.69 46.17
C ARG A 470 6.56 24.35 45.45
N VAL A 471 5.87 23.36 46.00
CA VAL A 471 5.81 21.99 45.48
C VAL A 471 4.36 21.65 45.18
N SER A 472 4.12 20.81 44.18
CA SER A 472 2.78 20.27 43.92
C SER A 472 2.39 19.32 45.05
N ALA A 473 1.25 19.56 45.68
CA ALA A 473 0.76 18.68 46.75
C ALA A 473 0.41 17.28 46.18
N PRO A 474 0.84 16.18 46.83
CA PRO A 474 0.43 14.85 46.45
C PRO A 474 -1.04 14.62 46.84
N VAL A 475 -1.78 13.88 46.02
CA VAL A 475 -3.14 13.45 46.38
C VAL A 475 -3.05 12.22 47.27
N VAL A 476 -3.36 12.37 48.55
CA VAL A 476 -3.29 11.30 49.54
C VAL A 476 -4.71 10.91 49.98
N LYS A 477 -5.00 9.60 50.04
CA LYS A 477 -6.30 9.04 50.48
C LYS A 477 -6.19 8.32 51.82
N ASP A 478 -5.31 8.81 52.69
CA ASP A 478 -5.13 8.29 54.04
C ASP A 478 -5.98 9.08 55.05
N GLN A 479 -5.88 8.71 56.33
CA GLN A 479 -6.53 9.43 57.42
C GLN A 479 -5.76 10.69 57.85
N SER A 480 -4.89 11.26 57.01
CA SER A 480 -4.17 12.50 57.34
C SER A 480 -5.04 13.74 57.09
N LEU A 481 -4.76 14.85 57.77
CA LEU A 481 -5.46 16.11 57.56
C LEU A 481 -5.23 16.66 56.14
N LEU A 482 -4.16 16.23 55.46
CA LEU A 482 -3.90 16.56 54.06
C LEU A 482 -4.97 16.00 53.11
N SER A 483 -5.62 14.87 53.43
CA SER A 483 -6.59 14.24 52.51
C SER A 483 -7.90 15.02 52.35
N VAL A 484 -8.22 15.90 53.29
CA VAL A 484 -9.40 16.79 53.25
C VAL A 484 -9.07 18.21 52.75
N VAL A 485 -7.84 18.43 52.28
CA VAL A 485 -7.37 19.72 51.77
C VAL A 485 -6.96 19.59 50.30
N SER A 486 -7.58 20.40 49.46
CA SER A 486 -7.21 20.60 48.06
C SER A 486 -6.42 21.89 47.89
N PHE A 487 -5.36 21.85 47.09
CA PHE A 487 -4.57 23.03 46.73
C PHE A 487 -4.80 23.36 45.26
N SER A 488 -5.27 24.57 44.96
CA SER A 488 -5.50 25.03 43.58
C SER A 488 -4.21 25.45 42.85
N ALA A 489 -3.11 25.60 43.58
CA ALA A 489 -1.78 25.92 43.06
C ALA A 489 -0.68 25.28 43.92
N PRO A 490 0.59 25.22 43.46
CA PRO A 490 1.70 24.68 44.25
C PRO A 490 1.79 25.34 45.63
N ALA A 491 2.03 24.54 46.68
CA ALA A 491 2.01 24.97 48.08
C ALA A 491 3.38 24.76 48.73
N PRO A 492 3.66 25.39 49.89
CA PRO A 492 4.93 25.17 50.59
C PRO A 492 5.13 23.71 51.02
N GLY A 493 6.29 23.14 50.73
CA GLY A 493 6.59 21.73 51.07
C GLY A 493 6.44 21.41 52.56
N TRP A 494 6.90 22.31 53.43
CA TRP A 494 6.77 22.16 54.89
C TRP A 494 5.30 22.10 55.35
N LEU A 495 4.39 22.78 54.64
CA LEU A 495 2.97 22.81 54.99
C LEU A 495 2.31 21.48 54.64
N ILE A 496 2.67 20.94 53.47
CA ILE A 496 2.22 19.61 53.03
C ILE A 496 2.69 18.55 54.02
N GLU A 497 3.96 18.58 54.43
CA GLU A 497 4.48 17.66 55.44
C GLU A 497 3.77 17.80 56.79
N GLN A 498 3.46 19.02 57.22
CA GLN A 498 2.75 19.27 58.47
C GLN A 498 1.33 18.70 58.44
N LEU A 499 0.58 18.92 57.37
CA LEU A 499 -0.78 18.39 57.22
C LEU A 499 -0.80 16.87 57.08
N GLN A 500 0.24 16.28 56.47
CA GLN A 500 0.37 14.83 56.31
C GLN A 500 0.67 14.12 57.65
N ARG A 501 1.35 14.78 58.59
CA ARG A 501 1.68 14.22 59.91
C ARG A 501 0.48 14.12 60.85
N ILE A 502 -0.49 15.02 60.70
CA ILE A 502 -1.66 15.10 61.58
C ILE A 502 -2.71 14.09 61.12
N GLN A 503 -3.05 13.12 61.96
CA GLN A 503 -4.12 12.16 61.66
C GLN A 503 -5.50 12.66 62.13
N MET A 504 -6.51 12.48 61.29
CA MET A 504 -7.91 12.81 61.58
C MET A 504 -8.55 11.69 62.42
N VAL A 505 -9.15 12.07 63.55
CA VAL A 505 -9.79 11.12 64.48
C VAL A 505 -11.17 11.62 64.89
N GLU A 506 -12.15 10.73 65.01
CA GLU A 506 -13.52 11.16 65.30
C GLU A 506 -13.72 11.64 66.75
N SER A 507 -12.89 11.18 67.69
CA SER A 507 -12.98 11.54 69.10
C SER A 507 -11.61 11.59 69.78
N ILE A 508 -11.56 12.27 70.92
CA ILE A 508 -10.36 12.35 71.77
C ILE A 508 -9.91 10.95 72.21
N ASP A 509 -10.85 10.07 72.58
CA ASP A 509 -10.55 8.71 73.01
C ASP A 509 -9.95 7.85 71.89
N ALA A 510 -10.37 8.07 70.64
CA ALA A 510 -9.77 7.43 69.48
C ALA A 510 -8.34 7.93 69.27
N GLY A 511 -8.13 9.25 69.33
CA GLY A 511 -6.81 9.88 69.22
C GLY A 511 -5.80 9.38 70.24
N ILE A 512 -6.18 9.22 71.51
CA ILE A 512 -5.29 8.71 72.58
C ILE A 512 -4.89 7.24 72.36
N LYS A 513 -5.76 6.43 71.75
CA LYS A 513 -5.48 5.01 71.45
C LYS A 513 -4.58 4.83 70.22
N LEU A 514 -4.53 5.82 69.32
CA LEU A 514 -3.67 5.79 68.15
C LEU A 514 -2.19 5.99 68.54
N LYS A 515 -1.31 5.16 68.00
CA LYS A 515 0.16 5.32 68.11
C LYS A 515 0.72 6.44 67.23
N ALA A 516 -0.15 7.30 66.68
CA ALA A 516 0.23 8.41 65.83
C ALA A 516 0.88 9.52 66.67
N GLN A 517 1.87 10.22 66.09
CA GLN A 517 2.58 11.29 66.80
C GLN A 517 1.72 12.56 66.96
N GLU A 518 0.80 12.80 66.02
CA GLU A 518 -0.11 13.96 65.99
C GLU A 518 -1.50 13.55 65.48
N TRP A 519 -2.56 14.06 66.09
CA TRP A 519 -3.95 13.82 65.67
C TRP A 519 -4.87 15.02 65.94
N ILE A 520 -6.00 15.11 65.24
CA ILE A 520 -6.99 16.18 65.40
C ILE A 520 -8.43 15.67 65.28
N THR A 521 -9.34 16.23 66.11
CA THR A 521 -10.79 15.98 66.02
C THR A 521 -11.51 17.00 65.12
N PRO A 522 -12.75 16.73 64.66
CA PRO A 522 -13.54 17.68 63.89
C PRO A 522 -13.73 19.03 64.60
N ASP A 523 -13.86 19.01 65.93
CA ASP A 523 -13.97 20.22 66.78
C ASP A 523 -12.62 20.92 67.02
N ALA A 524 -11.62 20.61 66.20
CA ALA A 524 -10.27 21.16 66.24
C ALA A 524 -9.51 20.89 67.55
N TYR A 525 -9.75 19.76 68.22
CA TYR A 525 -8.92 19.35 69.37
C TYR A 525 -7.69 18.59 68.87
N HIS A 526 -6.51 19.17 69.04
CA HIS A 526 -5.24 18.67 68.50
C HIS A 526 -4.38 18.04 69.59
N GLY A 527 -4.00 16.78 69.42
CA GLY A 527 -3.06 16.06 70.27
C GLY A 527 -1.69 15.92 69.58
N GLU A 528 -0.62 16.29 70.27
CA GLU A 528 0.78 16.08 69.85
C GLU A 528 1.54 15.43 71.02
N ARG A 529 2.77 14.97 70.76
CA ARG A 529 3.75 14.51 71.78
C ARG A 529 3.85 15.39 73.03
N ARG A 530 3.59 16.71 72.93
CA ARG A 530 3.68 17.66 74.07
C ARG A 530 2.39 17.75 74.91
N GLY A 531 1.28 17.17 74.43
CA GLY A 531 -0.05 17.28 75.04
C GLY A 531 -1.13 17.64 74.03
N GLY A 532 -2.37 17.74 74.51
CA GLY A 532 -3.54 18.14 73.71
C GLY A 532 -3.97 19.59 73.96
N ARG A 533 -4.43 20.28 72.92
CA ARG A 533 -5.00 21.63 73.02
C ARG A 533 -6.15 21.83 72.04
N SER A 534 -7.08 22.71 72.39
CA SER A 534 -8.08 23.18 71.44
C SER A 534 -7.47 24.20 70.47
N LEU A 535 -7.68 23.96 69.18
CA LEU A 535 -7.43 24.89 68.09
C LEU A 535 -8.75 25.49 67.56
N PHE A 536 -9.83 25.44 68.34
CA PHE A 536 -11.15 25.89 67.94
C PHE A 536 -11.12 27.35 67.45
N VAL A 537 -11.78 27.58 66.32
CA VAL A 537 -11.99 28.90 65.73
C VAL A 537 -13.48 29.07 65.51
N GLU A 538 -14.03 30.21 65.94
CA GLU A 538 -15.43 30.55 65.67
C GLU A 538 -15.66 30.61 64.15
N ALA A 539 -16.77 30.03 63.67
CA ALA A 539 -17.12 30.08 62.24
C ALA A 539 -17.14 31.50 61.68
N ALA A 540 -17.50 32.50 62.50
CA ALA A 540 -17.45 33.93 62.19
C ALA A 540 -16.04 34.46 61.81
N ARG A 541 -14.98 33.66 62.01
CA ARG A 541 -13.57 34.00 61.76
C ARG A 541 -12.89 33.14 60.70
N TYR A 542 -13.59 32.19 60.08
CA TYR A 542 -13.04 31.34 59.01
C TYR A 542 -12.50 32.15 57.82
N ARG A 543 -11.44 31.64 57.18
CA ARG A 543 -10.69 32.33 56.11
C ARG A 543 -10.29 31.44 54.93
N PHE A 544 -10.25 30.12 55.06
CA PHE A 544 -9.77 29.19 54.03
C PHE A 544 -10.94 28.59 53.23
N GLY A 545 -10.85 28.68 51.90
CA GLY A 545 -11.82 28.09 50.97
C GLY A 545 -13.20 28.76 50.92
N ASN A 546 -14.00 28.35 49.93
CA ASN A 546 -15.35 28.88 49.72
C ASN A 546 -16.36 28.39 50.76
N ALA A 547 -16.18 27.17 51.28
CA ALA A 547 -17.00 26.62 52.35
C ALA A 547 -16.84 27.41 53.66
N GLY A 548 -15.60 27.73 54.06
CA GLY A 548 -15.31 28.57 55.23
C GLY A 548 -15.88 29.99 55.11
N ARG A 549 -15.78 30.59 53.92
CA ARG A 549 -16.39 31.90 53.62
C ARG A 549 -17.91 31.89 53.82
N SER A 550 -18.58 30.83 53.36
CA SER A 550 -20.03 30.69 53.42
C SER A 550 -20.52 30.48 54.86
N GLN A 551 -19.84 29.61 55.61
CA GLN A 551 -20.12 29.38 57.03
C GLN A 551 -19.89 30.63 57.89
N ARG A 552 -18.89 31.45 57.55
CA ARG A 552 -18.64 32.74 58.20
C ARG A 552 -19.76 33.75 57.98
N LEU A 553 -20.22 33.88 56.73
CA LEU A 553 -21.34 34.76 56.39
C LEU A 553 -22.58 34.36 57.19
N GLU A 554 -22.91 33.07 57.19
CA GLU A 554 -24.07 32.52 57.89
C GLU A 554 -23.99 32.74 59.42
N ALA A 555 -22.80 32.56 60.01
CA ALA A 555 -22.59 32.79 61.44
C ALA A 555 -22.76 34.27 61.83
N LEU A 556 -22.22 35.21 61.05
CA LEU A 556 -22.37 36.65 61.30
C LEU A 556 -23.83 37.11 61.11
N GLN A 557 -24.52 36.61 60.08
CA GLN A 557 -25.94 36.91 59.84
C GLN A 557 -26.84 36.37 60.97
N ARG A 558 -26.53 35.21 61.56
CA ARG A 558 -27.26 34.67 62.71
C ARG A 558 -27.05 35.46 64.01
N ALA A 559 -25.87 36.06 64.20
CA ALA A 559 -25.55 36.82 65.41
C ALA A 559 -26.16 38.24 65.43
N MET A 560 -26.33 38.86 64.26
CA MET A 560 -26.76 40.25 64.12
C MET A 560 -28.08 40.61 64.83
N PRO A 561 -29.18 39.84 64.69
CA PRO A 561 -30.46 40.20 65.33
C PRO A 561 -30.39 40.15 66.85
N ARG A 562 -29.54 39.27 67.41
CA ARG A 562 -29.35 39.16 68.86
C ARG A 562 -28.66 40.39 69.44
N LEU A 563 -27.63 40.90 68.75
CA LEU A 563 -26.93 42.12 69.17
C LEU A 563 -27.85 43.33 69.07
N GLN A 564 -28.59 43.50 67.97
CA GLN A 564 -29.54 44.61 67.79
C GLN A 564 -30.63 44.61 68.88
N SER A 565 -31.19 43.45 69.23
CA SER A 565 -32.17 43.35 70.31
C SER A 565 -31.62 43.75 71.69
N GLN A 566 -30.32 43.52 71.95
CA GLN A 566 -29.68 43.93 73.21
C GLN A 566 -29.48 45.45 73.29
N GLU A 567 -29.17 46.10 72.17
CA GLU A 567 -29.07 47.57 72.06
C GLU A 567 -30.41 48.25 72.37
N ASP A 568 -31.50 47.71 71.82
CA ASP A 568 -32.86 48.23 72.03
C ASP A 568 -33.30 48.14 73.50
N GLN A 569 -32.99 47.02 74.17
CA GLN A 569 -33.32 46.83 75.59
C GLN A 569 -32.59 47.82 76.51
N LEU A 570 -31.32 48.12 76.23
CA LEU A 570 -30.56 49.13 76.97
C LEU A 570 -31.15 50.53 76.77
N THR A 571 -31.58 50.83 75.55
CA THR A 571 -32.20 52.13 75.20
C THR A 571 -33.50 52.39 75.96
N MET A 572 -34.35 51.36 76.13
CA MET A 572 -35.60 51.50 76.92
C MET A 572 -35.35 51.68 78.42
N LYS A 573 -34.30 51.06 78.99
CA LYS A 573 -33.98 51.22 80.42
C LYS A 573 -33.49 52.64 80.73
N ILE A 574 -32.71 53.24 79.84
CA ILE A 574 -32.19 54.60 79.98
C ILE A 574 -33.32 55.64 80.01
N SER A 575 -34.34 55.51 79.16
CA SER A 575 -35.44 56.49 79.08
C SER A 575 -36.33 56.48 80.33
N ARG A 576 -36.57 55.32 80.95
CA ARG A 576 -37.37 55.18 82.17
C ARG A 576 -36.70 55.82 83.39
N LEU A 577 -35.41 55.55 83.61
CA LEU A 577 -34.62 56.12 84.71
C LEU A 577 -34.54 57.65 84.64
N ALA A 578 -34.41 58.21 83.44
CA ALA A 578 -34.37 59.66 83.23
C ALA A 578 -35.68 60.35 83.65
N GLY A 579 -36.83 59.70 83.47
CA GLY A 579 -38.13 60.24 83.87
C GLY A 579 -38.29 60.36 85.39
N GLU A 580 -37.85 59.35 86.14
CA GLU A 580 -38.01 59.28 87.60
C GLU A 580 -37.16 60.36 88.32
N ILE A 581 -35.94 60.63 87.84
CA ILE A 581 -35.05 61.69 88.34
C ILE A 581 -35.71 63.07 88.25
N SER A 582 -36.47 63.33 87.17
CA SER A 582 -37.12 64.63 86.96
C SER A 582 -38.19 64.94 88.01
N THR A 583 -38.91 63.93 88.49
CA THR A 583 -40.02 64.07 89.45
C THR A 583 -39.56 64.35 90.88
N LEU A 584 -38.40 63.83 91.27
CA LEU A 584 -37.81 64.04 92.60
C LEU A 584 -37.29 65.48 92.76
N LYS A 585 -36.71 66.07 91.69
CA LYS A 585 -36.21 67.46 91.69
C LYS A 585 -37.31 68.50 91.90
N THR A 586 -38.53 68.24 91.43
CA THR A 586 -39.66 69.18 91.56
C THR A 586 -40.20 69.34 92.98
N ARG A 587 -40.01 68.36 93.88
CA ARG A 587 -40.53 68.41 95.26
C ARG A 587 -39.70 69.29 96.20
N LEU A 588 -38.40 69.45 95.95
CA LEU A 588 -37.50 70.19 96.85
C LEU A 588 -37.71 71.73 96.82
N ALA A 589 -38.38 72.26 95.78
CA ALA A 589 -38.40 73.68 95.48
C ALA A 589 -39.57 74.49 96.10
N GLY A 590 -40.48 73.86 96.86
CA GLY A 590 -41.75 74.46 97.32
C GLY A 590 -41.67 75.41 98.52
N VAL A 591 -40.78 75.15 99.48
CA VAL A 591 -40.83 75.80 100.82
C VAL A 591 -40.21 77.21 100.85
N ASP A 592 -39.29 77.54 99.95
CA ASP A 592 -38.62 78.85 99.92
C ASP A 592 -39.42 79.94 99.19
N ALA A 593 -40.44 79.56 98.43
CA ALA A 593 -41.15 80.45 97.51
C ALA A 593 -42.20 81.38 98.16
N ALA A 594 -42.74 81.03 99.33
CA ALA A 594 -43.82 81.81 99.95
C ALA A 594 -43.34 83.13 100.57
N LYS A 595 -42.07 83.22 100.99
CA LYS A 595 -41.50 84.40 101.66
C LYS A 595 -41.03 85.50 100.69
N GLU A 596 -40.62 85.12 99.48
CA GLU A 596 -40.04 86.06 98.50
C GLU A 596 -41.11 86.84 97.71
N LEU A 597 -42.32 86.28 97.61
CA LEU A 597 -43.44 86.86 96.85
C LEU A 597 -43.92 88.20 97.41
N ASN A 598 -43.96 88.32 98.73
CA ASN A 598 -44.52 89.47 99.39
C ASN A 598 -43.57 90.68 99.38
N ALA A 599 -42.27 90.46 99.20
CA ALA A 599 -41.25 91.51 99.27
C ALA A 599 -41.08 92.31 97.96
N ARG A 600 -41.42 91.74 96.79
CA ARG A 600 -41.06 92.31 95.47
C ARG A 600 -42.27 92.82 94.66
N HIS A 601 -43.42 93.01 95.30
CA HIS A 601 -44.68 93.41 94.66
C HIS A 601 -44.59 94.62 93.69
N PRO A 602 -43.92 95.74 94.02
CA PRO A 602 -43.85 96.91 93.13
C PRO A 602 -42.99 96.69 91.88
N GLU A 603 -41.95 95.85 91.95
CA GLU A 603 -41.10 95.49 90.79
C GLU A 603 -41.91 94.71 89.73
N PHE A 604 -42.97 94.01 90.14
CA PHE A 604 -43.81 93.23 89.25
C PHE A 604 -44.83 94.06 88.45
N GLU A 605 -45.24 95.23 88.94
CA GLU A 605 -46.19 96.10 88.22
C GLU A 605 -45.53 96.84 87.05
N GLU A 606 -44.32 97.37 87.25
CA GLU A 606 -43.55 98.02 86.18
C GLU A 606 -43.15 97.03 85.07
N ALA A 607 -42.80 95.80 85.46
CA ALA A 607 -42.55 94.71 84.51
C ALA A 607 -43.80 94.38 83.66
N THR A 608 -45.00 94.55 84.20
CA THR A 608 -46.26 94.29 83.46
C THR A 608 -46.46 95.31 82.33
N ARG A 609 -46.23 96.60 82.58
CA ARG A 609 -46.44 97.67 81.58
C ARG A 609 -45.44 97.61 80.43
N ASN A 610 -44.17 97.37 80.72
CA ASN A 610 -43.13 97.34 79.70
C ASN A 610 -43.15 96.03 78.87
N ALA A 611 -43.67 94.94 79.42
CA ALA A 611 -43.71 93.65 78.73
C ALA A 611 -44.74 93.62 77.58
N GLN A 612 -45.79 94.43 77.61
CA GLN A 612 -46.91 94.34 76.67
C GLN A 612 -46.54 94.68 75.20
N PRO A 613 -45.87 95.81 74.88
CA PRO A 613 -45.41 96.08 73.50
C PRO A 613 -44.30 95.13 73.03
N LEU A 614 -43.40 94.71 73.94
CA LEU A 614 -42.34 93.74 73.63
C LEU A 614 -42.91 92.35 73.32
N LYS A 615 -44.01 91.95 73.97
CA LYS A 615 -44.74 90.71 73.67
C LYS A 615 -45.37 90.73 72.29
N GLN A 616 -45.94 91.86 71.85
CA GLN A 616 -46.49 92.00 70.49
C GLN A 616 -45.39 91.86 69.43
N GLN A 617 -44.25 92.54 69.60
CA GLN A 617 -43.10 92.39 68.70
C GLN A 617 -42.52 90.97 68.71
N ARG A 618 -42.51 90.28 69.86
CA ARG A 618 -42.09 88.87 69.96
C ARG A 618 -43.03 87.95 69.18
N ILE A 619 -44.34 88.22 69.19
CA ILE A 619 -45.33 87.42 68.45
C ILE A 619 -45.15 87.62 66.94
N GLU A 620 -44.93 88.85 66.46
CA GLU A 620 -44.71 89.15 65.05
C GLU A 620 -43.42 88.54 64.49
N VAL A 621 -42.29 88.69 65.22
CA VAL A 621 -41.02 88.06 64.84
C VAL A 621 -41.11 86.53 64.98
N GLY A 622 -41.82 86.05 66.01
CA GLY A 622 -42.05 84.62 66.24
C GLY A 622 -42.93 83.97 65.18
N SER A 623 -43.97 84.64 64.70
CA SER A 623 -44.82 84.13 63.61
C SER A 623 -44.04 84.06 62.30
N ARG A 624 -43.22 85.07 61.99
CA ARG A 624 -42.36 85.05 60.80
C ARG A 624 -41.27 83.96 60.88
N LEU A 625 -40.67 83.74 62.05
CA LEU A 625 -39.76 82.60 62.27
C LEU A 625 -40.49 81.24 62.13
N GLY A 626 -41.74 81.16 62.58
CA GLY A 626 -42.60 79.99 62.40
C GLY A 626 -42.96 79.71 60.95
N GLU A 627 -43.09 80.74 60.11
CA GLU A 627 -43.28 80.62 58.65
C GLU A 627 -41.99 80.26 57.91
N ILE A 628 -40.84 80.76 58.35
CA ILE A 628 -39.55 80.46 57.71
C ILE A 628 -39.11 79.03 57.97
N ALA A 629 -39.38 78.45 59.14
CA ALA A 629 -38.98 77.07 59.45
C ALA A 629 -39.45 76.01 58.42
N PRO A 630 -40.74 75.93 58.02
CA PRO A 630 -41.17 75.00 56.96
C PRO A 630 -40.61 75.39 55.58
N LEU A 631 -40.43 76.67 55.28
CA LEU A 631 -39.83 77.13 54.02
C LEU A 631 -38.36 76.71 53.92
N LEU A 632 -37.58 76.88 54.98
CA LEU A 632 -36.18 76.49 55.06
C LEU A 632 -36.01 74.98 54.99
N LYS A 633 -36.90 74.21 55.64
CA LYS A 633 -36.95 72.75 55.47
C LYS A 633 -37.21 72.37 54.02
N SER A 634 -38.18 72.99 53.36
CA SER A 634 -38.48 72.72 51.95
C SER A 634 -37.33 73.12 51.00
N ALA A 635 -36.63 74.23 51.30
CA ALA A 635 -35.46 74.67 50.55
C ALA A 635 -34.28 73.71 50.74
N THR A 636 -34.04 73.22 51.97
CA THR A 636 -33.02 72.21 52.28
C THR A 636 -33.30 70.90 51.54
N GLU A 637 -34.55 70.45 51.54
CA GLU A 637 -34.99 69.26 50.79
C GLU A 637 -34.78 69.46 49.28
N GLN A 638 -35.18 70.60 48.71
CA GLN A 638 -34.96 70.91 47.30
C GLN A 638 -33.47 70.99 46.92
N ARG A 639 -32.63 71.57 47.78
CA ARG A 639 -31.18 71.60 47.60
C ARG A 639 -30.58 70.20 47.66
N SER A 640 -31.02 69.35 48.60
CA SER A 640 -30.57 67.96 48.70
C SER A 640 -30.96 67.13 47.46
N ILE A 641 -32.19 67.27 46.97
CA ILE A 641 -32.68 66.60 45.77
C ILE A 641 -31.92 67.09 44.53
N SER A 642 -31.70 68.40 44.41
CA SER A 642 -30.93 68.99 43.31
C SER A 642 -29.47 68.56 43.34
N HIS A 643 -28.88 68.40 44.53
CA HIS A 643 -27.52 67.91 44.72
C HIS A 643 -27.38 66.44 44.29
N VAL A 644 -28.31 65.58 44.71
CA VAL A 644 -28.31 64.16 44.29
C VAL A 644 -28.48 64.04 42.77
N LYS A 645 -29.40 64.81 42.16
CA LYS A 645 -29.61 64.82 40.70
C LYS A 645 -28.37 65.31 39.95
N TRP A 646 -27.68 66.32 40.48
CA TRP A 646 -26.43 66.81 39.90
C TRP A 646 -25.28 65.79 40.02
N GLU A 647 -25.10 65.15 41.18
CA GLU A 647 -24.09 64.10 41.38
C GLU A 647 -24.35 62.88 40.48
N GLN A 648 -25.60 62.43 40.34
CA GLN A 648 -25.98 61.36 39.41
C GLN A 648 -25.69 61.73 37.95
N ALA A 649 -26.05 62.94 37.52
CA ALA A 649 -25.76 63.42 36.18
C ALA A 649 -24.25 63.50 35.91
N LYS A 650 -23.47 63.98 36.90
CA LYS A 650 -22.01 64.07 36.84
C LYS A 650 -21.35 62.69 36.71
N ALA A 651 -21.77 61.72 37.52
CA ALA A 651 -21.29 60.34 37.42
C ALA A 651 -21.61 59.73 36.04
N SER A 652 -22.85 59.93 35.54
CA SER A 652 -23.26 59.41 34.24
C SER A 652 -22.47 59.96 33.05
N ILE A 653 -22.00 61.22 33.14
CA ILE A 653 -21.12 61.84 32.15
C ILE A 653 -19.71 61.29 32.25
N ALA A 654 -19.18 61.11 33.47
CA ALA A 654 -17.86 60.53 33.66
C ALA A 654 -17.77 59.10 33.06
N ASP A 655 -18.81 58.28 33.27
CA ASP A 655 -18.90 56.94 32.69
C ASP A 655 -19.02 56.98 31.16
N ALA A 656 -19.86 57.88 30.62
CA ALA A 656 -20.01 58.06 29.18
C ALA A 656 -18.74 58.59 28.51
N GLU A 657 -17.99 59.49 29.16
CA GLU A 657 -16.69 59.99 28.71
C GLU A 657 -15.63 58.89 28.71
N ALA A 658 -15.58 58.06 29.75
CA ALA A 658 -14.66 56.92 29.81
C ALA A 658 -14.97 55.91 28.68
N ALA A 659 -16.26 55.62 28.45
CA ALA A 659 -16.69 54.73 27.37
C ALA A 659 -16.37 55.28 25.97
N LEU A 660 -16.57 56.60 25.75
CA LEU A 660 -16.23 57.26 24.49
C LEU A 660 -14.72 57.23 24.25
N ARG A 661 -13.89 57.63 25.23
CA ARG A 661 -12.42 57.57 25.13
C ARG A 661 -11.91 56.16 24.84
N GLY A 662 -12.49 55.14 25.49
CA GLY A 662 -12.15 53.74 25.24
C GLY A 662 -12.53 53.28 23.82
N SER A 663 -13.64 53.79 23.28
CA SER A 663 -14.09 53.47 21.92
C SER A 663 -13.29 54.23 20.86
N GLU A 664 -12.91 55.48 21.11
CA GLU A 664 -12.01 56.27 20.26
C GLU A 664 -10.60 55.66 20.20
N LYS A 665 -10.05 55.22 21.34
CA LYS A 665 -8.76 54.55 21.39
C LYS A 665 -8.76 53.28 20.55
N ARG A 666 -9.76 52.41 20.73
CA ARG A 666 -9.92 51.19 19.92
C ARG A 666 -10.07 51.51 18.44
N HIS A 667 -10.88 52.51 18.09
CA HIS A 667 -11.04 52.97 16.71
C HIS A 667 -9.73 53.47 16.10
N ALA A 668 -8.93 54.21 16.86
CA ALA A 668 -7.62 54.69 16.42
C ALA A 668 -6.63 53.55 16.20
N GLU A 669 -6.61 52.55 17.09
CA GLU A 669 -5.79 51.34 16.98
C GLU A 669 -6.21 50.49 15.76
N GLU A 670 -7.50 50.22 15.59
CA GLU A 670 -8.05 49.51 14.42
C GLU A 670 -7.77 50.24 13.10
N ARG A 671 -7.87 51.58 13.11
CA ARG A 671 -7.54 52.40 11.94
C ARG A 671 -6.05 52.35 11.62
N LYS A 672 -5.19 52.36 12.63
CA LYS A 672 -3.73 52.27 12.46
C LYS A 672 -3.34 50.91 11.88
N SER A 673 -3.83 49.81 12.47
CA SER A 673 -3.54 48.46 11.97
C SER A 673 -4.08 48.24 10.55
N HIS A 674 -5.27 48.75 10.26
CA HIS A 674 -5.84 48.71 8.91
C HIS A 674 -5.06 49.57 7.92
N PHE A 675 -4.55 50.73 8.34
CA PHE A 675 -3.68 51.56 7.51
C PHE A 675 -2.36 50.84 7.18
N GLU A 676 -1.72 50.20 8.16
CA GLU A 676 -0.50 49.40 7.95
C GLU A 676 -0.78 48.24 6.99
N THR A 677 -1.93 47.57 7.13
CA THR A 677 -2.36 46.50 6.21
C THR A 677 -2.52 46.99 4.77
N LEU A 678 -3.22 48.12 4.57
CA LEU A 678 -3.38 48.74 3.25
C LEU A 678 -2.06 49.27 2.68
N GLN A 679 -1.16 49.76 3.53
CA GLN A 679 0.16 50.22 3.12
C GLN A 679 1.01 49.06 2.61
N ASN A 680 1.02 47.93 3.31
CA ASN A 680 1.71 46.71 2.89
C ASN A 680 1.14 46.19 1.55
N MET A 681 -0.18 46.18 1.40
CA MET A 681 -0.84 45.81 0.13
C MET A 681 -0.47 46.75 -1.03
N ARG A 682 -0.32 48.05 -0.76
CA ARG A 682 0.13 49.02 -1.78
C ARG A 682 1.60 48.87 -2.15
N GLN A 683 2.46 48.52 -1.20
CA GLN A 683 3.86 48.25 -1.47
C GLN A 683 4.03 47.02 -2.38
N THR A 684 3.28 45.95 -2.10
CA THR A 684 3.32 44.73 -2.92
C THR A 684 2.58 44.88 -4.25
N TRP A 685 1.67 45.85 -4.39
CA TRP A 685 0.92 46.09 -5.63
C TRP A 685 1.80 46.20 -6.88
N HIS A 686 2.96 46.86 -6.80
CA HIS A 686 3.84 47.04 -7.95
C HIS A 686 4.53 45.75 -8.40
N THR A 687 4.86 44.86 -7.45
CA THR A 687 5.53 43.58 -7.71
C THR A 687 4.55 42.47 -8.11
N LEU A 688 3.24 42.68 -7.97
CA LEU A 688 2.22 41.70 -8.35
C LEU A 688 2.11 41.53 -9.88
N PRO A 689 1.97 40.27 -10.37
CA PRO A 689 1.69 39.98 -11.78
C PRO A 689 0.45 40.72 -12.32
N THR A 690 0.46 41.03 -13.62
CA THR A 690 -0.65 41.76 -14.28
C THR A 690 -1.98 41.04 -14.21
N ASN A 691 -1.96 39.70 -14.24
CA ASN A 691 -3.18 38.89 -14.21
C ASN A 691 -3.88 38.98 -12.85
N TRP A 692 -3.11 38.99 -11.75
CA TRP A 692 -3.65 39.10 -10.39
C TRP A 692 -4.31 40.46 -10.15
N LYS A 693 -3.91 41.51 -10.87
CA LYS A 693 -4.51 42.85 -10.76
C LYS A 693 -5.90 42.92 -11.39
N ARG A 694 -6.21 42.06 -12.37
CA ARG A 694 -7.49 42.05 -13.08
C ARG A 694 -8.58 41.46 -12.17
N SER A 695 -9.65 42.22 -11.93
CA SER A 695 -10.77 41.76 -11.11
C SER A 695 -11.48 40.54 -11.70
N LYS A 696 -11.66 40.52 -13.02
CA LYS A 696 -12.31 39.42 -13.74
C LYS A 696 -11.60 38.08 -13.52
N HIS A 697 -10.27 38.07 -13.65
CA HIS A 697 -9.47 36.86 -13.45
C HIS A 697 -9.53 36.32 -12.02
N ARG A 698 -9.49 37.22 -11.01
CA ARG A 698 -9.66 36.79 -9.62
C ARG A 698 -11.05 36.20 -9.35
N GLN A 699 -12.10 36.77 -9.95
CA GLN A 699 -13.46 36.24 -9.84
C GLN A 699 -13.61 34.88 -10.53
N GLU A 700 -13.03 34.70 -11.72
CA GLU A 700 -12.99 33.41 -12.40
C GLU A 700 -12.35 32.32 -11.52
N LEU A 701 -11.24 32.63 -10.84
CA LEU A 701 -10.59 31.68 -9.92
C LEU A 701 -11.43 31.40 -8.65
N VAL A 702 -12.20 32.37 -8.18
CA VAL A 702 -13.15 32.17 -7.06
C VAL A 702 -14.32 31.30 -7.50
N ASP A 703 -14.83 31.49 -8.72
CA ASP A 703 -15.91 30.66 -9.26
C ASP A 703 -15.45 29.20 -9.47
N GLU A 704 -14.18 29.00 -9.85
CA GLU A 704 -13.61 27.66 -10.10
C GLU A 704 -13.18 26.92 -8.82
N HIS A 705 -12.61 27.61 -7.84
CA HIS A 705 -11.98 26.99 -6.66
C HIS A 705 -12.55 27.44 -5.30
N GLU A 706 -13.56 28.30 -5.31
CA GLU A 706 -14.26 28.88 -4.15
C GLU A 706 -13.40 29.73 -3.21
N ASN A 707 -12.38 29.17 -2.56
CA ASN A 707 -11.55 29.86 -1.57
C ASN A 707 -10.11 29.32 -1.47
N ALA A 708 -9.23 30.10 -0.84
CA ALA A 708 -7.83 29.71 -0.68
C ALA A 708 -7.65 28.42 0.14
N HIS A 709 -8.55 28.16 1.11
CA HIS A 709 -8.47 27.01 1.99
C HIS A 709 -8.69 25.67 1.26
N GLN A 710 -9.64 25.61 0.32
CA GLN A 710 -9.87 24.43 -0.50
C GLN A 710 -8.64 24.09 -1.35
N ILE A 711 -7.95 25.10 -1.87
CA ILE A 711 -6.71 24.92 -2.60
C ILE A 711 -5.59 24.41 -1.70
N GLU A 712 -5.45 24.92 -0.47
CA GLU A 712 -4.49 24.38 0.50
C GLU A 712 -4.76 22.90 0.82
N LEU A 713 -6.03 22.52 0.97
CA LEU A 713 -6.44 21.13 1.15
C LEU A 713 -6.12 20.30 -0.10
N ARG A 714 -6.37 20.82 -1.30
CA ARG A 714 -6.04 20.16 -2.57
C ARG A 714 -4.54 19.96 -2.71
N ILE A 715 -3.72 20.98 -2.45
CA ILE A 715 -2.25 20.89 -2.44
C ILE A 715 -1.77 19.85 -1.44
N ARG A 716 -2.36 19.79 -0.24
CA ARG A 716 -2.04 18.75 0.76
C ARG A 716 -2.42 17.36 0.26
N SER A 717 -3.59 17.21 -0.37
CA SER A 717 -4.03 15.93 -0.94
C SER A 717 -3.12 15.47 -2.08
N LEU A 718 -2.72 16.38 -2.97
CA LEU A 718 -1.76 16.13 -4.04
C LEU A 718 -0.39 15.78 -3.46
N GLY A 719 0.06 16.48 -2.41
CA GLY A 719 1.28 16.16 -1.67
C GLY A 719 1.28 14.74 -1.10
N ASN A 720 0.18 14.33 -0.45
CA ASN A 720 0.03 12.98 0.09
C ASN A 720 -0.03 11.92 -1.02
N ASN A 721 -0.67 12.21 -2.14
CA ASN A 721 -0.73 11.31 -3.29
C ASN A 721 0.66 11.15 -3.93
N LEU A 722 1.39 12.23 -4.12
CA LEU A 722 2.75 12.25 -4.69
C LEU A 722 3.81 11.66 -3.74
N ALA A 723 3.53 11.57 -2.43
CA ALA A 723 4.41 10.95 -1.45
C ALA A 723 4.36 9.41 -1.43
N ARG A 724 3.50 8.79 -2.25
CA ARG A 724 3.50 7.32 -2.43
C ARG A 724 4.73 6.89 -3.23
N ASP A 725 5.31 5.74 -2.90
CA ASP A 725 6.51 5.22 -3.58
C ASP A 725 6.21 4.54 -4.93
N ASP A 726 4.94 4.46 -5.34
CA ASP A 726 4.51 3.71 -6.52
C ASP A 726 4.62 4.49 -7.85
N TRP A 727 5.12 5.73 -7.83
CA TRP A 727 5.21 6.60 -9.01
C TRP A 727 6.46 6.32 -9.84
N GLU A 728 6.30 6.29 -11.15
CA GLU A 728 7.43 6.34 -12.08
C GLU A 728 7.91 7.78 -12.22
N THR A 729 9.18 8.05 -11.88
CA THR A 729 9.77 9.40 -11.91
C THR A 729 10.80 9.57 -13.02
N ASP A 730 11.20 8.47 -13.67
CA ASP A 730 12.17 8.50 -14.75
C ASP A 730 11.53 8.91 -16.09
N SER A 731 11.90 10.10 -16.56
CA SER A 731 11.46 10.64 -17.85
C SER A 731 11.89 9.79 -19.06
N THR A 732 12.96 8.99 -18.95
CA THR A 732 13.48 8.20 -20.07
C THR A 732 12.59 7.04 -20.46
N VAL A 733 11.62 6.67 -19.62
CA VAL A 733 10.65 5.58 -19.87
C VAL A 733 9.80 5.86 -21.11
N VAL A 734 9.51 7.15 -21.39
CA VAL A 734 8.77 7.56 -22.61
C VAL A 734 9.58 7.26 -23.87
N ASP A 735 10.86 7.62 -23.89
CA ASP A 735 11.76 7.34 -25.02
C ASP A 735 12.00 5.84 -25.21
N GLN A 736 12.13 5.09 -24.10
CA GLN A 736 12.24 3.63 -24.11
C GLN A 736 11.00 2.97 -24.73
N TYR A 737 9.79 3.45 -24.37
CA TYR A 737 8.54 2.97 -24.94
C TYR A 737 8.47 3.22 -26.45
N VAL A 738 8.80 4.43 -26.91
CA VAL A 738 8.80 4.77 -28.34
C VAL A 738 9.77 3.86 -29.11
N ARG A 739 10.98 3.65 -28.59
CA ARG A 739 11.99 2.79 -29.21
C ARG A 739 11.55 1.33 -29.28
N LEU A 740 11.02 0.78 -28.17
CA LEU A 740 10.57 -0.61 -28.12
C LEU A 740 9.30 -0.84 -28.95
N ASN A 741 8.43 0.17 -29.09
CA ASN A 741 7.27 0.10 -29.98
C ASN A 741 7.68 -0.02 -31.44
N ALA A 742 8.68 0.75 -31.88
CA ALA A 742 9.24 0.62 -33.22
C ALA A 742 9.88 -0.76 -33.46
N LEU A 743 10.62 -1.28 -32.47
CA LEU A 743 11.20 -2.63 -32.53
C LEU A 743 10.12 -3.73 -32.57
N LEU A 744 9.02 -3.56 -31.83
CA LEU A 744 7.89 -4.49 -31.83
C LEU A 744 7.22 -4.55 -33.21
N GLN A 745 7.01 -3.40 -33.87
CA GLN A 745 6.46 -3.36 -35.23
C GLN A 745 7.37 -4.09 -36.24
N GLY A 746 8.70 -3.93 -36.12
CA GLY A 746 9.65 -4.68 -36.93
C GLY A 746 9.55 -6.20 -36.71
N ARG A 747 9.50 -6.64 -35.44
CA ARG A 747 9.33 -8.07 -35.11
C ARG A 747 8.00 -8.66 -35.55
N GLN A 748 6.92 -7.86 -35.56
CA GLN A 748 5.62 -8.29 -36.09
C GLN A 748 5.73 -8.62 -37.58
N ALA A 749 6.33 -7.71 -38.36
CA ALA A 749 6.54 -7.93 -39.79
C ALA A 749 7.40 -9.19 -40.06
N GLU A 750 8.49 -9.37 -39.31
CA GLU A 750 9.34 -10.58 -39.44
C GLU A 750 8.57 -11.86 -39.12
N THR A 751 7.73 -11.84 -38.07
CA THR A 751 6.91 -13.01 -37.70
C THR A 751 5.88 -13.34 -38.78
N ASP A 752 5.24 -12.33 -39.36
CA ASP A 752 4.25 -12.51 -40.43
C ASP A 752 4.91 -13.03 -41.72
N ASP A 753 6.13 -12.59 -42.05
CA ASP A 753 6.91 -13.17 -43.15
C ASP A 753 7.23 -14.66 -42.90
N ARG A 754 7.58 -15.05 -41.67
CA ARG A 754 7.79 -16.46 -41.31
C ARG A 754 6.51 -17.29 -41.35
N ARG A 755 5.36 -16.71 -40.98
CA ARG A 755 4.05 -17.36 -41.16
C ARG A 755 3.77 -17.66 -42.62
N TYR A 756 4.04 -16.69 -43.50
CA TYR A 756 3.87 -16.88 -44.93
C TYR A 756 4.80 -17.98 -45.48
N GLN A 757 6.07 -18.01 -45.05
CA GLN A 757 7.01 -19.07 -45.43
C GLN A 757 6.56 -20.46 -44.95
N ASN A 758 6.07 -20.57 -43.70
CA ASN A 758 5.57 -21.83 -43.17
C ASN A 758 4.34 -22.33 -43.94
N ASN A 759 3.40 -21.44 -44.29
CA ASN A 759 2.25 -21.79 -45.12
C ASN A 759 2.68 -22.31 -46.51
N ARG A 760 3.68 -21.68 -47.13
CA ARG A 760 4.24 -22.18 -48.41
C ARG A 760 4.91 -23.53 -48.26
N ALA A 761 5.62 -23.77 -47.16
CA ALA A 761 6.22 -25.07 -46.88
C ALA A 761 5.14 -26.15 -46.69
N MET A 762 4.03 -25.83 -46.04
CA MET A 762 2.87 -26.72 -45.90
C MET A 762 2.20 -27.05 -47.24
N GLU A 763 2.05 -26.07 -48.13
CA GLU A 763 1.53 -26.34 -49.48
C GLU A 763 2.48 -27.23 -50.29
N ALA A 764 3.80 -27.01 -50.16
CA ALA A 764 4.81 -27.83 -50.81
C ALA A 764 4.78 -29.30 -50.33
N THR A 765 4.56 -29.55 -49.04
CA THR A 765 4.45 -30.92 -48.52
C THR A 765 3.20 -31.63 -49.01
N ILE A 766 2.06 -30.93 -49.10
CA ILE A 766 0.82 -31.48 -49.66
C ILE A 766 1.03 -31.90 -51.12
N ASN A 767 1.67 -31.05 -51.92
CA ASN A 767 1.94 -31.34 -53.33
C ASN A 767 2.93 -32.51 -53.50
N ALA A 768 4.00 -32.55 -52.71
CA ALA A 768 4.97 -33.65 -52.73
C ALA A 768 4.33 -34.98 -52.28
N ARG A 769 3.42 -34.94 -51.29
CA ARG A 769 2.65 -36.12 -50.86
C ARG A 769 1.78 -36.69 -51.98
N ALA A 770 1.07 -35.83 -52.71
CA ALA A 770 0.24 -36.26 -53.84
C ALA A 770 1.08 -36.96 -54.93
N ALA A 771 2.23 -36.38 -55.28
CA ALA A 771 3.17 -36.97 -56.24
C ALA A 771 3.70 -38.34 -55.77
N TYR A 772 4.06 -38.46 -54.49
CA TYR A 772 4.47 -39.72 -53.87
C TYR A 772 3.40 -40.81 -53.98
N MET A 773 2.15 -40.47 -53.66
CA MET A 773 1.03 -41.41 -53.73
C MET A 773 0.78 -41.92 -55.14
N ASP A 774 0.86 -41.05 -56.14
CA ASP A 774 0.64 -41.43 -57.54
C ASP A 774 1.74 -42.35 -58.04
N ARG A 775 3.00 -42.10 -57.65
CA ARG A 775 4.10 -43.00 -57.96
C ARG A 775 3.94 -44.35 -57.28
N LEU A 776 3.57 -44.37 -56.00
CA LEU A 776 3.33 -45.61 -55.24
C LEU A 776 2.22 -46.45 -55.88
N ARG A 777 1.10 -45.82 -56.30
CA ARG A 777 0.02 -46.48 -57.06
C ARG A 777 0.52 -47.15 -58.34
N PHE A 778 1.33 -46.43 -59.13
CA PHE A 778 1.89 -46.94 -60.38
C PHE A 778 2.82 -48.15 -60.13
N THR A 779 3.68 -48.07 -59.12
CA THR A 779 4.61 -49.13 -58.75
C THR A 779 3.87 -50.40 -58.31
N ILE A 780 2.85 -50.28 -57.46
CA ILE A 780 2.01 -51.42 -57.02
C ILE A 780 1.36 -52.10 -58.24
N LYS A 781 0.75 -51.31 -59.13
CA LYS A 781 0.08 -51.81 -60.33
C LYS A 781 1.03 -52.59 -61.24
N SER A 782 2.25 -52.08 -61.43
CA SER A 782 3.27 -52.70 -62.27
C SER A 782 3.78 -54.02 -61.69
N TYR A 783 4.11 -54.05 -60.39
CA TYR A 783 4.54 -55.27 -59.72
C TYR A 783 3.43 -56.34 -59.67
N SER A 784 2.18 -55.96 -59.38
CA SER A 784 1.03 -56.88 -59.43
C SER A 784 0.83 -57.51 -60.81
N ARG A 785 1.15 -56.79 -61.90
CA ARG A 785 1.13 -57.33 -63.27
C ARG A 785 2.25 -58.35 -63.48
N ASN A 786 3.47 -58.06 -63.02
CA ASN A 786 4.62 -58.94 -63.16
C ASN A 786 4.41 -60.31 -62.50
N ILE A 787 3.96 -60.31 -61.24
CA ILE A 787 3.75 -61.58 -60.50
C ILE A 787 2.58 -62.40 -61.07
N LYS A 788 1.55 -61.75 -61.63
CA LYS A 788 0.46 -62.43 -62.33
C LYS A 788 0.94 -63.15 -63.59
N GLN A 789 1.73 -62.47 -64.42
CA GLN A 789 2.32 -63.08 -65.62
C GLN A 789 3.27 -64.24 -65.28
N LEU A 790 4.08 -64.11 -64.22
CA LEU A 790 4.95 -65.20 -63.78
C LEU A 790 4.15 -66.37 -63.20
N GLY A 791 3.05 -66.09 -62.51
CA GLY A 791 2.09 -67.10 -62.08
C GLY A 791 1.51 -67.89 -63.26
N GLU A 792 1.04 -67.20 -64.30
CA GLU A 792 0.52 -67.84 -65.53
C GLU A 792 1.55 -68.76 -66.19
N LEU A 793 2.81 -68.34 -66.29
CA LEU A 793 3.92 -69.16 -66.82
C LEU A 793 4.19 -70.43 -65.98
N ALA A 794 3.91 -70.37 -64.68
CA ALA A 794 4.07 -71.48 -63.75
C ALA A 794 2.79 -72.33 -63.58
N GLY A 795 1.67 -71.98 -64.23
CA GLY A 795 0.37 -72.62 -64.00
C GLY A 795 -0.26 -72.31 -62.63
N ILE A 796 0.07 -71.17 -62.02
CA ILE A 796 -0.38 -70.75 -60.69
C ILE A 796 -1.18 -69.44 -60.81
N GLU A 797 -2.41 -69.39 -60.33
CA GLU A 797 -3.23 -68.17 -60.36
C GLU A 797 -2.84 -67.26 -59.17
N VAL A 798 -2.45 -66.01 -59.46
CA VAL A 798 -1.97 -65.03 -58.45
C VAL A 798 -2.96 -63.89 -58.29
N HIS A 799 -3.43 -63.65 -57.07
CA HIS A 799 -4.32 -62.55 -56.71
C HIS A 799 -3.60 -61.52 -55.85
N THR A 800 -3.90 -60.24 -56.08
CA THR A 800 -3.34 -59.11 -55.33
C THR A 800 -4.47 -58.21 -54.86
N ASP A 801 -4.56 -57.93 -53.56
CA ASP A 801 -5.62 -57.06 -53.03
C ASP A 801 -5.30 -55.58 -53.32
N PRO A 802 -6.33 -54.74 -53.59
CA PRO A 802 -6.12 -53.31 -53.83
C PRO A 802 -5.65 -52.59 -52.56
N VAL A 803 -4.54 -51.86 -52.65
CA VAL A 803 -4.01 -51.07 -51.55
C VAL A 803 -4.75 -49.72 -51.47
N LYS A 804 -5.33 -49.41 -50.31
CA LYS A 804 -5.96 -48.12 -50.05
C LYS A 804 -4.89 -47.06 -49.78
N LEU A 805 -4.86 -46.02 -50.62
CA LEU A 805 -3.90 -44.92 -50.53
C LEU A 805 -4.69 -43.61 -50.48
N GLU A 806 -4.78 -43.00 -49.29
CA GLU A 806 -5.38 -41.67 -49.06
C GLU A 806 -4.31 -40.64 -48.71
N ASN A 807 -4.64 -39.35 -48.84
CA ASN A 807 -3.71 -38.22 -48.66
C ASN A 807 -3.41 -37.92 -47.18
N ASP A 808 -3.20 -38.98 -46.39
CA ASP A 808 -2.98 -38.96 -44.95
C ASP A 808 -1.70 -39.76 -44.63
N ASP A 809 -0.81 -39.13 -43.87
CA ASP A 809 0.45 -39.74 -43.42
C ASP A 809 0.25 -41.00 -42.60
N ILE A 810 -0.81 -41.05 -41.79
CA ILE A 810 -1.09 -42.19 -40.92
C ILE A 810 -1.52 -43.38 -41.77
N GLN A 811 -2.40 -43.15 -42.75
CA GLN A 811 -2.87 -44.18 -43.66
C GLN A 811 -1.78 -44.65 -44.62
N LEU A 812 -0.95 -43.72 -45.14
CA LEU A 812 0.21 -44.07 -45.97
C LEU A 812 1.22 -44.92 -45.20
N ALA A 813 1.43 -44.64 -43.92
CA ALA A 813 2.30 -45.45 -43.06
C ALA A 813 1.72 -46.85 -42.74
N GLN A 814 0.40 -47.05 -42.90
CA GLN A 814 -0.29 -48.32 -42.64
C GLN A 814 -0.54 -49.16 -43.90
N ALA A 815 -0.24 -48.63 -45.09
CA ALA A 815 -0.42 -49.34 -46.36
C ALA A 815 0.45 -50.62 -46.45
N GLY A 816 -0.06 -51.67 -47.10
CA GLY A 816 0.63 -52.94 -47.30
C GLY A 816 0.12 -53.71 -48.52
N LEU A 817 0.99 -54.51 -49.13
CA LEU A 817 0.70 -55.31 -50.32
C LEU A 817 0.34 -56.75 -49.93
N HIS A 818 -0.92 -57.14 -50.15
CA HIS A 818 -1.38 -58.51 -49.91
C HIS A 818 -1.46 -59.29 -51.23
N VAL A 819 -0.86 -60.48 -51.24
CA VAL A 819 -0.79 -61.36 -52.41
C VAL A 819 -1.17 -62.78 -51.99
N ARG A 820 -1.97 -63.47 -52.82
CA ARG A 820 -2.47 -64.83 -52.59
C ARG A 820 -2.23 -65.68 -53.85
N PHE A 821 -1.96 -66.97 -53.66
CA PHE A 821 -1.65 -67.91 -54.75
C PHE A 821 -2.62 -69.08 -54.75
N LYS A 822 -3.05 -69.52 -55.92
CA LYS A 822 -3.94 -70.66 -56.10
C LYS A 822 -3.28 -71.70 -57.00
N PHE A 823 -3.09 -72.89 -56.44
CA PHE A 823 -2.48 -74.05 -57.10
C PHE A 823 -3.58 -75.02 -57.54
N ASP A 824 -3.34 -75.76 -58.63
CA ASP A 824 -4.30 -76.70 -59.22
C ASP A 824 -5.02 -77.57 -58.17
N GLY A 825 -6.34 -77.43 -58.10
CA GLY A 825 -7.23 -78.20 -57.21
C GLY A 825 -7.38 -77.69 -55.76
N LYS A 826 -6.72 -76.58 -55.35
CA LYS A 826 -6.85 -75.99 -54.00
C LYS A 826 -7.45 -74.57 -54.01
N GLY A 827 -7.96 -74.12 -52.86
CA GLY A 827 -8.37 -72.73 -52.66
C GLY A 827 -7.20 -71.74 -52.67
N PRO A 828 -7.45 -70.41 -52.68
CA PRO A 828 -6.39 -69.40 -52.63
C PRO A 828 -5.68 -69.42 -51.28
N ILE A 829 -4.36 -69.64 -51.31
CA ILE A 829 -3.47 -69.72 -50.15
C ILE A 829 -2.69 -68.41 -50.04
N GLY A 830 -2.62 -67.84 -48.85
CA GLY A 830 -1.82 -66.67 -48.51
C GLY A 830 -0.31 -66.92 -48.51
N MET A 831 0.44 -65.93 -48.05
CA MET A 831 1.91 -65.93 -48.05
C MET A 831 2.51 -66.96 -47.09
N ASN A 832 1.99 -67.06 -45.86
CA ASN A 832 2.53 -67.93 -44.80
C ASN A 832 1.43 -68.70 -44.06
N ASP A 833 0.64 -69.47 -44.80
CA ASP A 833 -0.55 -70.14 -44.25
C ASP A 833 -0.28 -71.61 -43.83
N GLY A 834 0.96 -72.11 -43.96
CA GLY A 834 1.32 -73.50 -43.60
C GLY A 834 0.70 -74.62 -44.46
N GLU A 835 -0.25 -74.30 -45.34
CA GLU A 835 -0.99 -75.25 -46.20
C GLU A 835 -0.29 -75.62 -47.53
N ALA A 836 0.86 -75.01 -47.82
CA ALA A 836 1.64 -75.22 -49.03
C ALA A 836 2.63 -76.39 -48.88
N SER A 837 2.76 -77.24 -49.92
CA SER A 837 3.85 -78.23 -49.99
C SER A 837 5.21 -77.51 -50.18
N GLY A 838 6.32 -78.11 -49.75
CA GLY A 838 7.66 -77.50 -49.88
C GLY A 838 7.97 -77.02 -51.30
N GLY A 839 7.57 -77.77 -52.35
CA GLY A 839 7.70 -77.32 -53.74
C GLY A 839 6.81 -76.12 -54.12
N GLN A 840 5.62 -76.01 -53.53
CA GLN A 840 4.73 -74.86 -53.75
C GLN A 840 5.26 -73.61 -53.05
N GLN A 841 5.86 -73.75 -51.87
CA GLN A 841 6.45 -72.63 -51.14
C GLN A 841 7.65 -72.03 -51.87
N VAL A 842 8.51 -72.88 -52.42
CA VAL A 842 9.62 -72.46 -53.29
C VAL A 842 9.09 -71.74 -54.53
N MET A 843 8.03 -72.25 -55.17
CA MET A 843 7.42 -71.58 -56.33
C MET A 843 6.81 -70.22 -56.00
N LYS A 844 6.09 -70.07 -54.87
CA LYS A 844 5.57 -68.76 -54.43
C LYS A 844 6.71 -67.75 -54.27
N SER A 845 7.77 -68.17 -53.61
CA SER A 845 8.89 -67.28 -53.31
C SER A 845 9.68 -66.92 -54.57
N LEU A 846 9.90 -67.87 -55.48
CA LEU A 846 10.51 -67.61 -56.78
C LEU A 846 9.68 -66.65 -57.63
N ILE A 847 8.34 -66.76 -57.64
CA ILE A 847 7.47 -65.82 -58.36
C ILE A 847 7.60 -64.40 -57.80
N LEU A 848 7.66 -64.23 -56.48
CA LEU A 848 7.88 -62.92 -55.85
C LEU A 848 9.26 -62.36 -56.15
N LEU A 849 10.29 -63.20 -56.01
CA LEU A 849 11.68 -62.86 -56.29
C LEU A 849 11.86 -62.39 -57.73
N ILE A 850 11.41 -63.21 -58.69
CA ILE A 850 11.54 -62.94 -60.12
C ILE A 850 10.62 -61.78 -60.51
N GLY A 851 9.47 -61.62 -59.85
CA GLY A 851 8.59 -60.47 -60.02
C GLY A 851 9.27 -59.14 -59.72
N LEU A 852 10.20 -59.12 -58.75
CA LEU A 852 11.02 -57.95 -58.43
C LEU A 852 12.10 -57.68 -59.48
N LEU A 853 12.57 -58.73 -60.15
CA LEU A 853 13.64 -58.69 -61.15
C LEU A 853 13.13 -58.41 -62.57
N LYS A 854 11.83 -58.62 -62.82
CA LYS A 854 11.20 -58.41 -64.12
C LYS A 854 10.96 -56.93 -64.37
N SER A 855 11.69 -56.35 -65.33
CA SER A 855 11.45 -54.99 -65.82
C SER A 855 10.58 -55.01 -67.09
N GLU A 856 9.80 -53.94 -67.34
CA GLU A 856 8.99 -53.82 -68.57
C GLU A 856 9.87 -53.59 -69.83
N ASP A 857 11.13 -53.15 -69.68
CA ASP A 857 11.98 -52.62 -70.76
C ASP A 857 13.18 -53.51 -71.18
N GLY A 858 13.41 -54.68 -70.57
CA GLY A 858 14.50 -55.55 -71.04
C GLY A 858 15.04 -56.59 -70.06
N SER A 859 15.93 -57.43 -70.62
CA SER A 859 16.52 -58.70 -70.15
C SER A 859 16.58 -58.90 -68.63
N GLY A 860 16.10 -60.06 -68.17
CA GLY A 860 16.02 -60.43 -66.76
C GLY A 860 17.37 -60.31 -66.07
N GLY A 861 17.34 -59.90 -64.81
CA GLY A 861 18.55 -59.78 -64.00
C GLY A 861 19.29 -61.11 -63.81
N PHE A 862 20.39 -61.08 -63.04
CA PHE A 862 21.01 -62.31 -62.56
C PHE A 862 20.55 -62.64 -61.14
N VAL A 863 20.50 -63.93 -60.79
CA VAL A 863 20.06 -64.45 -59.49
C VAL A 863 21.01 -65.53 -58.99
N PHE A 864 21.40 -65.44 -57.73
CA PHE A 864 22.14 -66.50 -57.04
C PHE A 864 21.18 -67.37 -56.25
N ILE A 865 21.20 -68.67 -56.49
CA ILE A 865 20.37 -69.62 -55.74
C ILE A 865 21.25 -70.72 -55.18
N ASP A 866 21.43 -70.74 -53.86
CA ASP A 866 22.27 -71.74 -53.20
C ASP A 866 21.43 -73.00 -52.92
N GLU A 867 21.72 -74.10 -53.62
CA GLU A 867 21.05 -75.41 -53.51
C GLU A 867 19.51 -75.39 -53.61
N PRO A 868 18.92 -74.83 -54.69
CA PRO A 868 17.46 -74.68 -54.87
C PRO A 868 16.66 -75.98 -54.81
N PHE A 869 17.32 -77.10 -55.08
CA PHE A 869 16.69 -78.42 -55.21
C PHE A 869 16.83 -79.29 -53.95
N ALA A 870 17.45 -78.78 -52.87
CA ALA A 870 17.81 -79.57 -51.68
C ALA A 870 16.62 -80.26 -50.99
N HIS A 871 15.40 -79.77 -51.17
CA HIS A 871 14.18 -80.26 -50.52
C HIS A 871 13.05 -80.62 -51.53
N LEU A 872 13.40 -80.84 -52.80
CA LEU A 872 12.43 -81.09 -53.87
C LEU A 872 12.47 -82.53 -54.37
N ASP A 873 11.28 -83.12 -54.57
CA ASP A 873 11.13 -84.38 -55.29
C ASP A 873 11.39 -84.20 -56.79
N ILE A 874 11.74 -85.29 -57.48
CA ILE A 874 12.14 -85.32 -58.90
C ILE A 874 11.13 -84.56 -59.81
N ARG A 875 9.83 -84.74 -59.60
CA ARG A 875 8.77 -84.06 -60.38
C ARG A 875 8.78 -82.54 -60.18
N ASN A 876 9.03 -82.09 -58.94
CA ASN A 876 9.07 -80.67 -58.63
C ASN A 876 10.38 -80.03 -59.12
N ILE A 877 11.49 -80.77 -59.16
CA ILE A 877 12.76 -80.31 -59.76
C ILE A 877 12.57 -79.99 -61.24
N GLN A 878 11.85 -80.84 -61.99
CA GLN A 878 11.57 -80.59 -63.41
C GLN A 878 10.67 -79.36 -63.63
N LEU A 879 9.60 -79.22 -62.83
CA LEU A 879 8.71 -78.05 -62.90
C LEU A 879 9.44 -76.73 -62.61
N VAL A 880 10.27 -76.71 -61.56
CA VAL A 880 11.11 -75.55 -61.23
C VAL A 880 12.14 -75.31 -62.33
N GLY A 881 12.75 -76.36 -62.87
CA GLY A 881 13.70 -76.26 -63.98
C GLY A 881 13.10 -75.68 -65.26
N GLU A 882 11.90 -76.09 -65.66
CA GLU A 882 11.15 -75.53 -66.80
C GLU A 882 10.74 -74.08 -66.54
N PHE A 883 10.27 -73.77 -65.34
CA PHE A 883 9.94 -72.40 -64.94
C PHE A 883 11.15 -71.47 -65.07
N LEU A 884 12.33 -71.88 -64.60
CA LEU A 884 13.56 -71.11 -64.73
C LEU A 884 14.00 -70.95 -66.20
N LYS A 885 13.89 -72.00 -67.03
CA LYS A 885 14.20 -71.90 -68.49
C LYS A 885 13.31 -70.87 -69.21
N ASN A 886 12.05 -70.76 -68.80
CA ASN A 886 11.08 -69.85 -69.39
C ASN A 886 11.21 -68.39 -68.88
N THR A 887 12.14 -68.15 -67.96
CA THR A 887 12.46 -66.81 -67.49
C THR A 887 13.74 -66.31 -68.16
N ASP A 888 13.71 -65.12 -68.75
CA ASP A 888 14.86 -64.51 -69.46
C ASP A 888 15.92 -63.92 -68.50
N ALA A 889 16.18 -64.59 -67.37
CA ALA A 889 17.12 -64.18 -66.34
C ALA A 889 18.34 -65.13 -66.29
N GLN A 890 19.44 -64.64 -65.73
CA GLN A 890 20.66 -65.44 -65.53
C GLN A 890 20.71 -66.06 -64.13
N TYR A 891 20.71 -67.37 -64.03
CA TYR A 891 20.73 -68.09 -62.76
C TYR A 891 22.10 -68.72 -62.51
N LEU A 892 22.70 -68.43 -61.36
CA LEU A 892 23.82 -69.20 -60.83
C LEU A 892 23.33 -70.02 -59.65
N MET A 893 23.32 -71.34 -59.84
CA MET A 893 22.76 -72.29 -58.89
C MET A 893 23.87 -73.22 -58.39
N THR A 894 23.92 -73.50 -57.10
CA THR A 894 24.85 -74.52 -56.57
C THR A 894 24.13 -75.84 -56.39
N THR A 895 24.82 -76.95 -56.59
CA THR A 895 24.27 -78.28 -56.33
C THR A 895 25.33 -79.19 -55.70
N PRO A 896 24.95 -80.11 -54.80
CA PRO A 896 25.85 -81.20 -54.39
C PRO A 896 26.04 -82.18 -55.56
N LEU A 897 27.13 -82.94 -55.53
CA LEU A 897 27.32 -84.04 -56.48
C LEU A 897 26.25 -85.12 -56.25
N THR A 898 25.25 -85.16 -57.12
CA THR A 898 24.14 -86.14 -57.10
C THR A 898 24.25 -87.14 -58.23
N HIS A 899 23.74 -88.36 -58.00
CA HIS A 899 23.51 -89.34 -59.08
C HIS A 899 22.27 -89.00 -59.93
N ASN A 900 21.37 -88.14 -59.43
CA ASN A 900 20.22 -87.68 -60.19
C ASN A 900 20.67 -86.69 -61.28
N THR A 901 20.54 -87.08 -62.53
CA THR A 901 20.89 -86.27 -63.70
C THR A 901 19.92 -85.13 -63.96
N ASP A 902 18.68 -85.22 -63.49
CA ASP A 902 17.63 -84.23 -63.75
C ASP A 902 17.94 -82.85 -63.14
N VAL A 903 18.74 -82.84 -62.08
CA VAL A 903 19.26 -81.62 -61.43
C VAL A 903 20.14 -80.80 -62.38
N TYR A 904 20.79 -81.46 -63.35
CA TYR A 904 21.67 -80.80 -64.31
C TYR A 904 20.98 -80.49 -65.64
N ASP A 905 19.80 -81.08 -65.93
CA ASP A 905 19.10 -80.84 -67.20
C ASP A 905 18.79 -79.36 -67.49
N PRO A 906 18.43 -78.50 -66.51
CA PRO A 906 18.23 -77.09 -66.81
C PRO A 906 19.51 -76.31 -67.09
N SER A 907 20.68 -76.88 -66.83
CA SER A 907 21.95 -76.17 -66.90
C SER A 907 22.50 -76.13 -68.32
N GLU A 908 22.79 -74.92 -68.82
CA GLU A 908 23.50 -74.72 -70.08
C GLU A 908 25.03 -74.82 -69.88
N LEU A 909 25.49 -74.40 -68.70
CA LEU A 909 26.88 -74.43 -68.27
C LEU A 909 26.98 -75.07 -66.88
N THR A 910 27.93 -75.99 -66.69
CA THR A 910 28.21 -76.60 -65.39
C THR A 910 29.68 -76.39 -65.01
N LEU A 911 29.91 -75.76 -63.86
CA LEU A 911 31.21 -75.53 -63.25
C LEU A 911 31.45 -76.58 -62.16
N ILE A 912 32.42 -77.46 -62.35
CA ILE A 912 32.77 -78.51 -61.39
C ILE A 912 33.92 -78.05 -60.51
N THR A 913 33.66 -77.95 -59.21
CA THR A 913 34.65 -77.62 -58.18
C THR A 913 35.12 -78.88 -57.44
N SER A 914 36.40 -78.96 -57.09
CA SER A 914 36.97 -80.10 -56.35
C SER A 914 37.61 -79.66 -55.03
N LYS A 915 37.64 -80.57 -54.06
CA LYS A 915 38.28 -80.31 -52.76
C LYS A 915 39.80 -80.20 -52.93
N LYS A 916 40.41 -79.19 -52.28
CA LYS A 916 41.88 -79.02 -52.25
C LYS A 916 42.55 -80.32 -51.76
N LYS A 917 43.53 -80.80 -52.52
CA LYS A 917 44.37 -81.95 -52.12
C LYS A 917 45.32 -81.51 -51.00
N LYS A 918 45.59 -82.41 -50.04
CA LYS A 918 46.43 -82.09 -48.87
C LYS A 918 47.87 -81.69 -49.24
N ASP A 919 48.38 -82.24 -50.34
CA ASP A 919 49.79 -82.11 -50.73
C ASP A 919 50.07 -80.93 -51.69
N THR A 920 49.04 -80.15 -52.04
CA THR A 920 49.15 -79.00 -52.94
C THR A 920 48.88 -77.69 -52.20
N GLU A 921 49.70 -76.67 -52.44
CA GLU A 921 49.52 -75.33 -51.83
C GLU A 921 48.20 -74.67 -52.26
N TRP A 922 47.83 -74.84 -53.54
CA TRP A 922 46.63 -74.28 -54.15
C TRP A 922 45.60 -75.36 -54.49
N ALA A 923 44.33 -74.96 -54.58
CA ALA A 923 43.21 -75.79 -55.04
C ALA A 923 43.29 -76.03 -56.56
N GLN A 924 42.63 -77.07 -57.03
CA GLN A 924 42.61 -77.40 -58.45
C GLN A 924 41.78 -76.37 -59.25
N PRO A 925 42.07 -76.20 -60.55
CA PRO A 925 41.24 -75.38 -61.44
C PRO A 925 39.79 -75.89 -61.48
N ILE A 926 38.87 -74.98 -61.74
CA ILE A 926 37.44 -75.31 -61.94
C ILE A 926 37.29 -75.91 -63.33
N PHE A 927 36.68 -77.10 -63.41
CA PHE A 927 36.38 -77.71 -64.70
C PHE A 927 35.09 -77.13 -65.26
N VAL A 928 35.07 -76.85 -66.56
CA VAL A 928 33.91 -76.29 -67.26
C VAL A 928 33.33 -77.36 -68.18
N LEU A 929 32.06 -77.69 -67.99
CA LEU A 929 31.27 -78.49 -68.91
C LEU A 929 30.21 -77.59 -69.55
N GLN A 930 30.21 -77.50 -70.87
CA GLN A 930 29.22 -76.75 -71.63
C GLN A 930 28.37 -77.71 -72.45
N ARG A 931 27.04 -77.59 -72.35
CA ARG A 931 26.13 -78.42 -73.15
C ARG A 931 26.29 -78.01 -74.62
N LYS A 932 26.51 -78.98 -75.51
CA LYS A 932 26.55 -78.70 -76.97
C LYS A 932 25.18 -78.18 -77.40
N VAL A 933 25.13 -76.94 -77.86
CA VAL A 933 23.95 -76.39 -78.54
C VAL A 933 23.86 -77.06 -79.90
N GLU A 934 22.85 -77.92 -80.11
CA GLU A 934 22.51 -78.33 -81.47
C GLU A 934 22.00 -77.10 -82.22
N LYS A 935 22.77 -76.61 -83.19
CA LYS A 935 22.26 -75.66 -84.18
C LYS A 935 21.11 -76.36 -84.92
N GLN A 936 19.87 -76.06 -84.52
CA GLN A 936 18.72 -76.35 -85.35
C GLN A 936 18.94 -75.64 -86.69
N LYS A 937 19.05 -76.44 -87.76
CA LYS A 937 19.04 -75.96 -89.14
C LYS A 937 17.81 -75.09 -89.33
N GLU A 938 18.03 -73.81 -89.65
CA GLU A 938 17.02 -72.96 -90.25
C GLU A 938 16.44 -73.72 -91.46
N ARG A 939 15.20 -74.17 -91.34
CA ARG A 939 14.35 -74.42 -92.50
C ARG A 939 13.75 -73.06 -92.84
N ALA A 940 14.05 -72.63 -94.07
CA ALA A 940 13.57 -71.42 -94.72
C ALA A 940 12.05 -71.24 -94.64
#